data_AF-A0A6C1DWB4-F1
#
_entry.id   AF-A0A6C1DWB4-F1
#
_cell.length_a   1.000
_cell.length_b   1.000
_cell.length_c   1.000
_cell.angle_alpha   90.00
_cell.angle_beta   90.00
_cell.angle_gamma   90.00
#
_symmetry.space_group_name_H-M   'P 1'
#
loop_
_entity.id
_entity.type
_entity.pdbx_description
1 polymer ?
#
loop_
_entity_poly.entity_id
_entity_poly.type
_entity_poly.pdbx_seq_one_letter_code
_entity_poly.pdbx_strand_id
1 'polypeptide(L)'
;MITLLLYLCVICNAIVLIRADSIADPWPEAQHLLNTIAKSRDPMKEAAMEPNADEFVGFYVPMDYSPRNEEKNYQNIWQNEITDSQRHIYELLVQSSEQFNNSEATYTLSQIHLWSQYNFPHNMTLAHKYLEKFNDLTHFTNHSAIFDLAVMYATGGCASGNDQTVIPQDSAKALLYYQRAAQLGNLKAKQVLAYKYYSGFNVPRNFHKSLVLYRDIAEQLRKSYSRDEWDIVFPYWESYNVRISDFESGLLGKGLNSVPSSTVRKRTTRPDIGSPFIAQVNGVQMTLQIEPMGRFAFNGNDGNINGDEDDEDASERRIIRIYYAALNDYKGTYSQSRNCERAKNLLELTYKEFQPHVDNLDPLQVFYYVRCLQLLGHMYFTGEGSSKPNIHMAEEILTTSLEISRRAQGPIGRACIDLGLINQYITNNISQAISYYMKAMKTQANNGIVEFQLSKLATSFPEEKIGDPFNLMETAYLNGFIPAIYEFAVMIESGMNSKSSVENTAYLFKTFVDKNEAIMAPKLRTAFAALINDRSEVALWAYSQLAEQGYETAQVSAAYLMYQLPYEFEDPPRTTDQRKTLAISYYTRAFKQGNIDAGVVAGDIYFQMQNYSKAMALYQGAALKYSIQAIWNLGYMHEHGLGVNRDFHLAKRYYDQVSEHDHRFYLASKLSVLKLHLKSWLTWITREKVNYWKPSSPLNPNEDTQHSKTSWYKQLTKILQRMRHKEDSDKAAEDSHKHRTVVQNGANHRGDDQEEASEILGFQMEDLVTMGCILGIFLLSILMSTLAAPRGWNVRFNGAQLNANGNRQQEQQQQQQQQAQGPPGWDFNVQIFAI
;
A
#
# COMPACT_ATOMS: atom_id res chain seq x y z
N MET A 1 -35.74 -3.18 -80.07
CA MET A 1 -35.07 -4.14 -79.16
C MET A 1 -33.91 -3.49 -78.40
N ILE A 2 -32.99 -2.79 -79.08
CA ILE A 2 -31.86 -2.06 -78.45
C ILE A 2 -32.32 -0.94 -77.50
N THR A 3 -33.39 -0.22 -77.84
CA THR A 3 -34.01 0.81 -76.98
C THR A 3 -34.65 0.24 -75.71
N LEU A 4 -35.14 -1.00 -75.76
CA LEU A 4 -35.75 -1.70 -74.63
C LEU A 4 -34.68 -2.21 -73.66
N LEU A 5 -33.52 -2.63 -74.18
CA LEU A 5 -32.32 -2.99 -73.42
C LEU A 5 -31.69 -1.79 -72.71
N LEU A 6 -31.64 -0.62 -73.35
CA LEU A 6 -31.17 0.62 -72.73
C LEU A 6 -32.09 1.09 -71.60
N TYR A 7 -33.42 0.99 -71.77
CA TYR A 7 -34.38 1.31 -70.71
C TYR A 7 -34.28 0.34 -69.52
N LEU A 8 -34.10 -0.96 -69.77
CA LEU A 8 -33.85 -1.95 -68.72
C LEU A 8 -32.53 -1.69 -67.99
N CYS A 9 -31.49 -1.24 -68.68
CA CYS A 9 -30.20 -0.92 -68.06
C CYS A 9 -30.27 0.37 -67.22
N VAL A 10 -31.05 1.38 -67.64
CA VAL A 10 -31.30 2.60 -66.87
C VAL A 10 -32.20 2.31 -65.66
N ILE A 11 -33.20 1.43 -65.80
CA ILE A 11 -34.04 0.97 -64.69
C ILE A 11 -33.23 0.10 -63.73
N CYS A 12 -32.35 -0.77 -64.20
CA CYS A 12 -31.43 -1.53 -63.32
C CYS A 12 -30.43 -0.62 -62.61
N ASN A 13 -29.86 0.39 -63.27
CA ASN A 13 -28.99 1.37 -62.61
C ASN A 13 -29.77 2.28 -61.64
N ALA A 14 -31.02 2.64 -61.95
CA ALA A 14 -31.90 3.36 -61.04
C ALA A 14 -32.33 2.49 -59.85
N ILE A 15 -32.57 1.19 -60.03
CA ILE A 15 -32.88 0.24 -58.94
C ILE A 15 -31.62 -0.04 -58.09
N VAL A 16 -30.42 -0.03 -58.67
CA VAL A 16 -29.16 -0.13 -57.92
C VAL A 16 -28.88 1.17 -57.15
N LEU A 17 -29.25 2.34 -57.69
CA LEU A 17 -29.19 3.63 -56.99
C LEU A 17 -30.30 3.82 -55.95
N ILE A 18 -31.47 3.18 -56.11
CA ILE A 18 -32.58 3.21 -55.14
C ILE A 18 -32.41 2.12 -54.06
N ARG A 19 -31.66 1.05 -54.32
CA ARG A 19 -31.18 0.07 -53.30
C ARG A 19 -29.94 0.52 -52.55
N ALA A 20 -29.39 1.67 -52.87
CA ALA A 20 -28.66 2.44 -51.86
C ALA A 20 -29.70 3.11 -50.95
N ASP A 21 -30.46 2.30 -50.20
CA ASP A 21 -30.95 2.77 -48.91
C ASP A 21 -29.73 3.36 -48.24
N SER A 22 -29.77 4.66 -47.92
CA SER A 22 -28.72 5.33 -47.18
C SER A 22 -28.41 4.46 -45.98
N ILE A 23 -27.29 3.74 -46.00
CA ILE A 23 -26.91 2.84 -44.90
C ILE A 23 -26.70 3.79 -43.73
N ALA A 24 -27.74 3.92 -42.90
CA ALA A 24 -27.70 4.78 -41.75
C ALA A 24 -26.65 4.20 -40.79
N ASP A 25 -25.90 5.08 -40.15
CA ASP A 25 -24.92 4.66 -39.15
C ASP A 25 -25.63 3.84 -38.06
N PRO A 26 -25.22 2.58 -37.79
CA PRO A 26 -25.84 1.74 -36.77
C PRO A 26 -25.59 2.20 -35.33
N TRP A 27 -24.84 3.29 -35.11
CA TRP A 27 -24.52 3.82 -33.78
C TRP A 27 -25.72 4.03 -32.84
N PRO A 28 -26.85 4.66 -33.23
CA PRO A 28 -27.95 4.91 -32.31
C PRO A 28 -28.59 3.62 -31.79
N GLU A 29 -28.68 2.60 -32.64
CA GLU A 29 -29.17 1.27 -32.28
C GLU A 29 -28.19 0.59 -31.31
N ALA A 30 -26.90 0.61 -31.63
CA ALA A 30 -25.86 0.07 -30.75
C ALA A 30 -25.85 0.77 -29.38
N GLN A 31 -26.00 2.09 -29.33
CA GLN A 31 -26.06 2.87 -28.09
C GLN A 31 -27.30 2.51 -27.25
N HIS A 32 -28.46 2.38 -27.88
CA HIS A 32 -29.68 1.95 -27.20
C HIS A 32 -29.52 0.56 -26.58
N LEU A 33 -28.93 -0.39 -27.32
CA LEU A 33 -28.64 -1.73 -26.82
C LEU A 33 -27.61 -1.72 -25.68
N LEU A 34 -26.54 -0.93 -25.79
CA LEU A 34 -25.53 -0.80 -24.73
C LEU A 34 -26.12 -0.26 -23.42
N ASN A 35 -27.11 0.64 -23.47
CA ASN A 35 -27.76 1.15 -22.27
C ASN A 35 -28.54 0.09 -21.47
N THR A 36 -28.88 -1.04 -22.08
CA THR A 36 -29.54 -2.16 -21.37
C THR A 36 -28.57 -3.02 -20.56
N ILE A 37 -27.26 -2.92 -20.84
CA ILE A 37 -26.23 -3.72 -20.19
C ILE A 37 -25.51 -2.85 -19.16
N ALA A 38 -25.37 -3.35 -17.93
CA ALA A 38 -24.58 -2.68 -16.90
C ALA A 38 -23.11 -2.54 -17.36
N LYS A 39 -22.62 -1.30 -17.44
CA LYS A 39 -21.27 -0.96 -17.91
C LYS A 39 -20.15 -1.66 -17.14
N SER A 40 -20.23 -1.61 -15.81
CA SER A 40 -19.34 -2.32 -14.90
C SER A 40 -20.09 -2.57 -13.59
N ARG A 41 -19.76 -3.68 -12.93
CA ARG A 41 -20.25 -4.01 -11.59
C ARG A 41 -19.15 -3.73 -10.59
N ASP A 42 -19.49 -3.00 -9.54
CA ASP A 42 -18.59 -2.68 -8.44
C ASP A 42 -18.97 -3.59 -7.25
N PRO A 43 -18.33 -4.77 -7.11
CA PRO A 43 -18.72 -5.76 -6.09
C PRO A 43 -18.69 -5.19 -4.67
N MET A 44 -17.82 -4.23 -4.36
CA MET A 44 -17.78 -3.60 -3.04
C MET A 44 -19.06 -2.84 -2.69
N LYS A 45 -19.73 -2.26 -3.71
CA LYS A 45 -21.01 -1.56 -3.55
C LYS A 45 -22.18 -2.54 -3.45
N GLU A 46 -22.14 -3.61 -4.23
CA GLU A 46 -23.14 -4.68 -4.20
C GLU A 46 -23.12 -5.40 -2.83
N ALA A 47 -21.93 -5.72 -2.31
CA ALA A 47 -21.73 -6.32 -0.99
C ALA A 47 -22.22 -5.43 0.18
N ALA A 48 -22.36 -4.12 -0.02
CA ALA A 48 -22.90 -3.21 0.99
C ALA A 48 -24.43 -3.32 1.14
N MET A 49 -25.13 -3.86 0.12
CA MET A 49 -26.57 -4.08 0.13
C MET A 49 -26.96 -5.38 0.83
N GLU A 50 -26.07 -6.38 0.82
CA GLU A 50 -26.32 -7.67 1.47
C GLU A 50 -25.97 -7.60 2.97
N PRO A 51 -26.86 -8.06 3.87
CA PRO A 51 -26.64 -8.02 5.32
C PRO A 51 -25.63 -9.06 5.84
N ASN A 52 -25.32 -10.09 5.06
CA ASN A 52 -24.58 -11.29 5.51
C ASN A 52 -23.36 -11.65 4.62
N ALA A 53 -22.77 -10.69 3.90
CA ALA A 53 -21.53 -10.94 3.17
C ALA A 53 -20.37 -11.08 4.18
N ASP A 54 -20.28 -12.24 4.80
CA ASP A 54 -19.15 -12.63 5.63
C ASP A 54 -17.95 -12.98 4.75
N GLU A 55 -16.78 -12.60 5.27
CA GLU A 55 -15.44 -12.75 4.69
C GLU A 55 -15.02 -11.78 3.57
N PHE A 56 -13.78 -11.31 3.70
CA PHE A 56 -13.06 -10.65 2.63
C PHE A 56 -12.94 -11.66 1.49
N VAL A 57 -13.64 -11.42 0.38
CA VAL A 57 -13.41 -12.17 -0.84
C VAL A 57 -11.99 -11.85 -1.29
N GLY A 58 -11.11 -12.85 -1.19
CA GLY A 58 -9.73 -12.75 -1.66
C GLY A 58 -9.69 -12.46 -3.16
N PHE A 59 -8.53 -12.00 -3.63
CA PHE A 59 -8.26 -11.82 -5.05
C PHE A 59 -7.06 -12.68 -5.44
N TYR A 60 -6.99 -13.08 -6.70
CA TYR A 60 -5.85 -13.83 -7.23
C TYR A 60 -4.97 -12.92 -8.08
N VAL A 61 -3.69 -12.83 -7.72
CA VAL A 61 -2.68 -12.13 -8.52
C VAL A 61 -1.89 -13.17 -9.32
N PRO A 62 -1.83 -13.07 -10.66
CA PRO A 62 -1.03 -13.98 -11.46
C PRO A 62 0.46 -13.73 -11.22
N MET A 63 1.22 -14.81 -10.99
CA MET A 63 2.69 -14.77 -10.83
C MET A 63 3.39 -14.53 -12.17
N ASP A 64 2.95 -15.24 -13.21
CA ASP A 64 3.58 -15.28 -14.53
C ASP A 64 2.73 -14.59 -15.60
N TYR A 65 3.37 -14.20 -16.69
CA TYR A 65 2.66 -13.63 -17.84
C TYR A 65 3.27 -14.06 -19.16
N SER A 66 2.41 -14.54 -20.07
CA SER A 66 2.78 -14.88 -21.43
C SER A 66 1.74 -14.35 -22.42
N PRO A 67 2.12 -13.55 -23.42
CA PRO A 67 1.17 -12.98 -24.38
C PRO A 67 0.45 -14.04 -25.21
N ARG A 68 1.10 -15.19 -25.47
CA ARG A 68 0.47 -16.33 -26.16
C ARG A 68 -0.62 -16.98 -25.32
N ASN A 69 -0.50 -16.96 -24.00
CA ASN A 69 -1.52 -17.50 -23.10
C ASN A 69 -2.72 -16.56 -23.04
N GLU A 70 -2.47 -15.25 -22.95
CA GLU A 70 -3.53 -14.23 -23.01
C GLU A 70 -4.30 -14.28 -24.32
N GLU A 71 -3.62 -14.43 -25.46
CA GLU A 71 -4.28 -14.54 -26.76
C GLU A 71 -5.21 -15.77 -26.83
N LYS A 72 -4.74 -16.93 -26.33
CA LYS A 72 -5.58 -18.13 -26.24
C LYS A 72 -6.77 -17.94 -25.31
N ASN A 73 -6.54 -17.32 -24.14
CA ASN A 73 -7.60 -17.02 -23.19
C ASN A 73 -8.64 -16.09 -23.81
N TYR A 74 -8.20 -15.00 -24.45
CA TYR A 74 -9.06 -14.08 -25.18
C TYR A 74 -9.93 -14.80 -26.22
N GLN A 75 -9.34 -15.64 -27.07
CA GLN A 75 -10.11 -16.41 -28.07
C GLN A 75 -11.13 -17.36 -27.40
N ASN A 76 -10.76 -17.99 -26.29
CA ASN A 76 -11.65 -18.86 -25.52
C ASN A 76 -12.86 -18.09 -24.95
N ILE A 77 -12.63 -16.92 -24.34
CA ILE A 77 -13.70 -16.06 -23.83
C ILE A 77 -14.64 -15.63 -24.97
N TRP A 78 -14.08 -15.23 -26.11
CA TRP A 78 -14.88 -14.85 -27.29
C TRP A 78 -15.75 -15.99 -27.81
N GLN A 79 -15.26 -17.23 -27.77
CA GLN A 79 -15.97 -18.40 -28.26
C GLN A 79 -17.08 -18.87 -27.31
N ASN A 80 -16.83 -18.82 -25.99
CA ASN A 80 -17.65 -19.53 -25.00
C ASN A 80 -18.45 -18.62 -24.05
N GLU A 81 -17.94 -17.45 -23.68
CA GLU A 81 -18.56 -16.61 -22.63
C GLU A 81 -19.45 -15.50 -23.19
N ILE A 82 -19.09 -14.95 -24.35
CA ILE A 82 -19.82 -13.82 -24.96
C ILE A 82 -21.15 -14.30 -25.52
N THR A 83 -22.24 -13.63 -25.13
CA THR A 83 -23.60 -13.93 -25.61
C THR A 83 -23.80 -13.46 -27.05
N ASP A 84 -24.74 -14.09 -27.78
CA ASP A 84 -25.05 -13.69 -29.16
C ASP A 84 -25.56 -12.24 -29.25
N SER A 85 -26.27 -11.76 -28.23
CA SER A 85 -26.67 -10.35 -28.15
C SER A 85 -25.47 -9.40 -28.04
N GLN A 86 -24.46 -9.75 -27.24
CA GLN A 86 -23.24 -8.96 -27.13
C GLN A 86 -22.42 -9.00 -28.42
N ARG A 87 -22.36 -10.16 -29.10
CA ARG A 87 -21.71 -10.28 -30.42
C ARG A 87 -22.37 -9.37 -31.45
N HIS A 88 -23.69 -9.37 -31.51
CA HIS A 88 -24.42 -8.49 -32.43
C HIS A 88 -24.14 -7.01 -32.15
N ILE A 89 -24.19 -6.58 -30.88
CA ILE A 89 -23.85 -5.20 -30.49
C ILE A 89 -22.41 -4.87 -30.89
N TYR A 90 -21.47 -5.78 -30.65
CA TYR A 90 -20.08 -5.59 -30.99
C TYR A 90 -19.85 -5.46 -32.50
N GLU A 91 -20.51 -6.28 -33.31
CA GLU A 91 -20.45 -6.21 -34.77
C GLU A 91 -21.00 -4.87 -35.28
N LEU A 92 -22.13 -4.40 -34.74
CA LEU A 92 -22.68 -3.08 -35.06
C LEU A 92 -21.71 -1.94 -34.68
N LEU A 93 -21.05 -2.02 -33.52
CA LEU A 93 -20.05 -1.04 -33.09
C LEU A 93 -18.83 -1.02 -34.01
N VAL A 94 -18.33 -2.19 -34.40
CA VAL A 94 -17.20 -2.32 -35.34
C VAL A 94 -17.59 -1.78 -36.71
N GLN A 95 -18.80 -2.11 -37.20
CA GLN A 95 -19.31 -1.61 -38.47
C GLN A 95 -19.44 -0.08 -38.46
N SER A 96 -20.04 0.49 -37.41
CA SER A 96 -20.14 1.95 -37.21
C SER A 96 -18.77 2.62 -37.22
N SER A 97 -17.82 2.07 -36.45
CA SER A 97 -16.46 2.59 -36.36
C SER A 97 -15.72 2.52 -37.69
N GLU A 98 -15.65 1.34 -38.33
CA GLU A 98 -14.79 1.10 -39.49
C GLU A 98 -15.39 1.62 -40.81
N GLN A 99 -16.71 1.52 -41.01
CA GLN A 99 -17.35 1.95 -42.25
C GLN A 99 -17.66 3.46 -42.28
N PHE A 100 -18.10 4.02 -41.15
CA PHE A 100 -18.57 5.40 -41.08
C PHE A 100 -17.59 6.36 -40.39
N ASN A 101 -16.49 5.84 -39.82
CA ASN A 101 -15.53 6.63 -39.04
C ASN A 101 -16.20 7.42 -37.92
N ASN A 102 -17.23 6.83 -37.28
CA ASN A 102 -17.89 7.46 -36.15
C ASN A 102 -16.92 7.54 -34.95
N SER A 103 -16.66 8.77 -34.50
CA SER A 103 -15.72 9.05 -33.41
C SER A 103 -16.23 8.55 -32.06
N GLU A 104 -17.53 8.64 -31.77
CA GLU A 104 -18.12 8.17 -30.50
C GLU A 104 -18.13 6.65 -30.40
N ALA A 105 -18.48 5.97 -31.49
CA ALA A 105 -18.40 4.51 -31.58
C ALA A 105 -16.96 4.03 -31.40
N THR A 106 -16.00 4.69 -32.05
CA THR A 106 -14.56 4.36 -31.94
C THR A 106 -14.06 4.53 -30.50
N TYR A 107 -14.41 5.63 -29.82
CA TYR A 107 -14.03 5.86 -28.43
C TYR A 107 -14.68 4.85 -27.48
N THR A 108 -15.96 4.55 -27.66
CA THR A 108 -16.68 3.58 -26.83
C THR A 108 -16.06 2.19 -26.98
N LEU A 109 -15.76 1.77 -28.22
CA LEU A 109 -15.07 0.51 -28.52
C LEU A 109 -13.67 0.46 -27.91
N SER A 110 -12.94 1.58 -27.90
CA SER A 110 -11.63 1.66 -27.25
C SER A 110 -11.75 1.48 -25.73
N GLN A 111 -12.73 2.12 -25.08
CA GLN A 111 -12.95 2.01 -23.63
C GLN A 111 -13.44 0.61 -23.23
N ILE A 112 -14.22 -0.06 -24.09
CA ILE A 112 -14.64 -1.46 -23.90
C ILE A 112 -13.43 -2.38 -23.78
N HIS A 113 -12.54 -2.35 -24.78
CA HIS A 113 -11.34 -3.19 -24.80
C HIS A 113 -10.32 -2.80 -23.72
N LEU A 114 -10.23 -1.52 -23.37
CA LEU A 114 -9.28 -1.03 -22.37
C LEU A 114 -9.70 -1.41 -20.94
N TRP A 115 -10.97 -1.20 -20.58
CA TRP A 115 -11.47 -1.37 -19.20
C TRP A 115 -12.29 -2.64 -18.98
N SER A 116 -12.43 -3.49 -20.00
CA SER A 116 -13.28 -4.69 -19.96
C SER A 116 -14.73 -4.37 -19.55
N GLN A 117 -15.29 -3.31 -20.13
CA GLN A 117 -16.67 -2.89 -19.84
C GLN A 117 -17.68 -3.77 -20.58
N TYR A 118 -18.92 -3.82 -20.08
CA TYR A 118 -20.02 -4.62 -20.64
C TYR A 118 -19.70 -6.13 -20.76
N ASN A 119 -18.79 -6.63 -19.93
CA ASN A 119 -18.29 -8.01 -19.88
C ASN A 119 -17.53 -8.47 -21.14
N PHE A 120 -17.01 -7.54 -21.94
CA PHE A 120 -16.06 -7.89 -22.99
C PHE A 120 -14.66 -8.11 -22.41
N PRO A 121 -13.87 -9.06 -22.95
CA PRO A 121 -12.51 -9.29 -22.48
C PRO A 121 -11.58 -8.11 -22.80
N HIS A 122 -10.57 -7.91 -21.95
CA HIS A 122 -9.56 -6.88 -22.13
C HIS A 122 -8.65 -7.18 -23.34
N ASN A 123 -8.31 -6.16 -24.13
CA ASN A 123 -7.30 -6.26 -25.19
C ASN A 123 -6.57 -4.93 -25.37
N MET A 124 -5.28 -4.93 -25.00
CA MET A 124 -4.47 -3.72 -25.01
C MET A 124 -4.12 -3.23 -26.43
N THR A 125 -3.83 -4.14 -27.36
CA THR A 125 -3.49 -3.79 -28.76
C THR A 125 -4.69 -3.22 -29.50
N LEU A 126 -5.88 -3.79 -29.33
CA LEU A 126 -7.11 -3.27 -29.95
C LEU A 126 -7.51 -1.91 -29.34
N ALA A 127 -7.39 -1.76 -28.03
CA ALA A 127 -7.61 -0.48 -27.37
C ALA A 127 -6.67 0.61 -27.92
N HIS A 128 -5.39 0.28 -28.13
CA HIS A 128 -4.40 1.18 -28.72
C HIS A 128 -4.77 1.58 -30.14
N LYS A 129 -5.09 0.61 -31.01
CA LYS A 129 -5.54 0.85 -32.40
C LYS A 129 -6.72 1.82 -32.45
N TYR A 130 -7.76 1.59 -31.65
CA TYR A 130 -8.94 2.44 -31.65
C TYR A 130 -8.70 3.82 -31.00
N LEU A 131 -7.83 3.92 -30.00
CA LEU A 131 -7.42 5.22 -29.46
C LEU A 131 -6.62 6.06 -30.46
N GLU A 132 -5.75 5.43 -31.27
CA GLU A 132 -5.04 6.13 -32.35
C GLU A 132 -6.01 6.61 -33.42
N LYS A 133 -6.89 5.72 -33.91
CA LYS A 133 -7.94 6.09 -34.86
C LYS A 133 -8.81 7.23 -34.32
N PHE A 134 -9.19 7.18 -33.05
CA PHE A 134 -9.96 8.25 -32.41
C PHE A 134 -9.21 9.58 -32.36
N ASN A 135 -7.91 9.56 -32.07
CA ASN A 135 -7.08 10.76 -32.08
C ASN A 135 -6.92 11.36 -33.48
N ASP A 136 -6.83 10.52 -34.51
CA ASP A 136 -6.78 10.96 -35.90
C ASP A 136 -8.10 11.62 -36.32
N LEU A 137 -9.24 11.04 -35.94
CA LEU A 137 -10.58 11.59 -36.21
C LEU A 137 -10.85 12.90 -35.46
N THR A 138 -10.35 13.04 -34.24
CA THR A 138 -10.60 14.21 -33.40
C THR A 138 -9.51 15.27 -33.47
N HIS A 139 -8.44 15.04 -34.22
CA HIS A 139 -7.30 15.95 -34.38
C HIS A 139 -6.74 16.46 -33.05
N PHE A 140 -6.52 15.56 -32.08
CA PHE A 140 -5.96 15.87 -30.75
C PHE A 140 -6.77 16.92 -29.96
N THR A 141 -8.10 16.81 -29.97
CA THR A 141 -9.02 17.69 -29.21
C THR A 141 -9.61 17.07 -27.94
N ASN A 142 -9.63 15.74 -27.80
CA ASN A 142 -10.12 15.09 -26.58
C ASN A 142 -8.95 14.79 -25.62
N HIS A 143 -8.93 15.45 -24.47
CA HIS A 143 -7.83 15.33 -23.51
C HIS A 143 -7.74 13.98 -22.78
N SER A 144 -8.83 13.22 -22.71
CA SER A 144 -8.86 11.93 -22.00
C SER A 144 -8.20 10.84 -22.83
N ALA A 145 -8.55 10.75 -24.11
CA ALA A 145 -7.93 9.82 -25.04
C ALA A 145 -6.43 10.10 -25.23
N ILE A 146 -6.05 11.38 -25.34
CA ILE A 146 -4.63 11.77 -25.43
C ILE A 146 -3.87 11.39 -24.16
N PHE A 147 -4.49 11.53 -22.99
CA PHE A 147 -3.87 11.13 -21.72
C PHE A 147 -3.68 9.63 -21.62
N ASP A 148 -4.71 8.84 -21.95
CA ASP A 148 -4.61 7.37 -21.95
C ASP A 148 -3.53 6.92 -22.94
N LEU A 149 -3.49 7.50 -24.15
CA LEU A 149 -2.47 7.19 -25.14
C LEU A 149 -1.06 7.60 -24.66
N ALA A 150 -0.92 8.73 -23.95
CA ALA A 150 0.35 9.14 -23.35
C ALA A 150 0.87 8.11 -22.34
N VAL A 151 -0.02 7.54 -21.53
CA VAL A 151 0.32 6.48 -20.57
C VAL A 151 0.72 5.21 -21.32
N MET A 152 -0.02 4.80 -22.36
CA MET A 152 0.33 3.62 -23.17
C MET A 152 1.74 3.73 -23.78
N TYR A 153 2.10 4.90 -24.32
CA TYR A 153 3.46 5.14 -24.84
C TYR A 153 4.52 5.24 -23.73
N ALA A 154 4.16 5.72 -22.54
CA ALA A 154 5.08 5.81 -21.39
C ALA A 154 5.40 4.44 -20.79
N THR A 155 4.43 3.53 -20.77
CA THR A 155 4.57 2.17 -20.21
C THR A 155 4.93 1.12 -21.27
N GLY A 156 4.76 1.45 -22.55
CA GLY A 156 4.87 0.49 -23.66
C GLY A 156 3.76 -0.56 -23.61
N GLY A 157 2.53 -0.14 -23.33
CA GLY A 157 1.36 -1.03 -23.19
C GLY A 157 1.46 -1.99 -22.00
N CYS A 158 2.22 -1.64 -20.96
CA CYS A 158 2.54 -2.53 -19.84
C CYS A 158 3.15 -3.89 -20.26
N ALA A 159 3.83 -3.92 -21.42
CA ALA A 159 4.35 -5.12 -22.07
C ALA A 159 3.27 -6.15 -22.48
N SER A 160 2.04 -5.68 -22.72
CA SER A 160 0.94 -6.49 -23.23
C SER A 160 1.02 -6.57 -24.75
N GLY A 161 1.39 -7.74 -25.28
CA GLY A 161 1.58 -7.97 -26.72
C GLY A 161 2.66 -9.00 -27.06
N ASN A 162 2.63 -9.54 -28.28
CA ASN A 162 3.70 -10.38 -28.80
C ASN A 162 4.76 -9.51 -29.51
N ASP A 163 5.94 -10.05 -29.83
CA ASP A 163 7.06 -9.29 -30.44
C ASP A 163 6.69 -8.45 -31.68
N GLN A 164 5.56 -8.73 -32.34
CA GLN A 164 5.06 -7.99 -33.51
C GLN A 164 3.98 -6.94 -33.18
N THR A 165 3.31 -7.05 -32.03
CA THR A 165 2.23 -6.16 -31.58
C THR A 165 2.57 -5.32 -30.35
N VAL A 166 3.83 -5.36 -29.89
CA VAL A 166 4.29 -4.56 -28.74
C VAL A 166 4.22 -3.06 -29.06
N ILE A 167 3.58 -2.31 -28.17
CA ILE A 167 3.61 -0.85 -28.18
C ILE A 167 4.99 -0.42 -27.67
N PRO A 168 5.86 0.19 -28.50
CA PRO A 168 7.19 0.56 -28.05
C PRO A 168 7.10 1.67 -27.00
N GLN A 169 7.93 1.55 -25.96
CA GLN A 169 8.06 2.62 -24.97
C GLN A 169 8.76 3.83 -25.61
N ASP A 170 8.03 4.92 -25.78
CA ASP A 170 8.55 6.18 -26.33
C ASP A 170 8.28 7.33 -25.35
N SER A 171 9.32 7.65 -24.58
CA SER A 171 9.24 8.73 -23.58
C SER A 171 9.07 10.11 -24.21
N ALA A 172 9.51 10.32 -25.45
CA ALA A 172 9.39 11.62 -26.13
C ALA A 172 7.94 11.85 -26.58
N LYS A 173 7.34 10.87 -27.26
CA LYS A 173 5.91 10.93 -27.63
C LYS A 173 5.02 11.04 -26.41
N ALA A 174 5.29 10.23 -25.37
CA ALA A 174 4.53 10.30 -24.12
C ALA A 174 4.57 11.70 -23.50
N LEU A 175 5.75 12.33 -23.43
CA LEU A 175 5.90 13.68 -22.89
C LEU A 175 5.15 14.74 -23.70
N LEU A 176 5.17 14.64 -25.03
CA LEU A 176 4.41 15.53 -25.92
C LEU A 176 2.90 15.39 -25.71
N TYR A 177 2.39 14.16 -25.57
CA TYR A 177 0.98 13.93 -25.31
C TYR A 177 0.55 14.39 -23.91
N TYR A 178 1.39 14.20 -22.88
CA TYR A 178 1.13 14.80 -21.57
C TYR A 178 1.05 16.33 -21.66
N GLN A 179 1.96 16.96 -22.40
CA GLN A 179 1.93 18.41 -22.62
C GLN A 179 0.65 18.85 -23.35
N ARG A 180 0.24 18.12 -24.39
CA ARG A 180 -1.00 18.42 -25.12
C ARG A 180 -2.23 18.25 -24.24
N ALA A 181 -2.35 17.15 -23.50
CA ALA A 181 -3.46 16.93 -22.58
C ALA A 181 -3.52 17.99 -21.46
N ALA A 182 -2.36 18.45 -20.98
CA ALA A 182 -2.28 19.54 -19.99
C ALA A 182 -2.70 20.90 -20.57
N GLN A 183 -2.38 21.19 -21.84
CA GLN A 183 -2.86 22.39 -22.55
C GLN A 183 -4.39 22.43 -22.68
N LEU A 184 -5.01 21.26 -22.87
CA LEU A 184 -6.46 21.12 -22.92
C LEU A 184 -7.12 21.19 -21.53
N GLY A 185 -6.35 21.35 -20.45
CA GLY A 185 -6.87 21.50 -19.09
C GLY A 185 -7.06 20.19 -18.31
N ASN A 186 -6.52 19.06 -18.78
CA ASN A 186 -6.60 17.81 -18.01
C ASN A 186 -5.73 17.87 -16.75
N LEU A 187 -6.37 17.88 -15.58
CA LEU A 187 -5.74 17.92 -14.26
C LEU A 187 -4.72 16.79 -14.05
N LYS A 188 -5.05 15.58 -14.50
CA LYS A 188 -4.18 14.39 -14.34
C LYS A 188 -2.90 14.53 -15.15
N ALA A 189 -2.99 15.06 -16.37
CA ALA A 189 -1.83 15.32 -17.21
C ALA A 189 -0.93 16.41 -16.61
N LYS A 190 -1.52 17.48 -16.07
CA LYS A 190 -0.78 18.51 -15.32
C LYS A 190 -0.06 17.91 -14.10
N GLN A 191 -0.70 16.99 -13.37
CA GLN A 191 -0.12 16.36 -12.18
C GLN A 191 1.06 15.46 -12.56
N VAL A 192 0.91 14.64 -13.60
CA VAL A 192 2.01 13.81 -14.13
C VAL A 192 3.21 14.66 -14.51
N LEU A 193 3.00 15.78 -15.22
CA LEU A 193 4.08 16.70 -15.57
C LEU A 193 4.71 17.34 -14.34
N ALA A 194 3.91 17.78 -13.38
CA ALA A 194 4.38 18.35 -12.12
C ALA A 194 5.25 17.36 -11.34
N TYR A 195 4.83 16.09 -11.27
CA TYR A 195 5.57 15.00 -10.65
C TYR A 195 6.88 14.68 -11.39
N LYS A 196 6.87 14.65 -12.74
CA LYS A 196 8.09 14.43 -13.55
C LYS A 196 9.12 15.53 -13.31
N TYR A 197 8.71 16.81 -13.31
CA TYR A 197 9.61 17.94 -12.99
C TYR A 197 10.07 17.95 -11.54
N TYR A 198 9.22 17.53 -10.59
CA TYR A 198 9.56 17.44 -9.16
C TYR A 198 10.63 16.37 -8.88
N SER A 199 10.41 15.16 -9.40
CA SER A 199 11.25 13.98 -9.18
C SER A 199 12.48 13.92 -10.08
N GLY A 200 12.46 14.64 -11.21
CA GLY A 200 13.51 14.56 -12.23
C GLY A 200 13.45 13.26 -13.04
N PHE A 201 12.26 12.66 -13.19
CA PHE A 201 12.07 11.43 -13.96
C PHE A 201 11.80 11.75 -15.43
N ASN A 202 12.60 11.19 -16.35
CA ASN A 202 12.61 11.46 -17.81
C ASN A 202 12.85 12.92 -18.23
N VAL A 203 12.86 13.87 -17.29
CA VAL A 203 13.14 15.30 -17.52
C VAL A 203 14.10 15.82 -16.45
N PRO A 204 14.91 16.85 -16.74
CA PRO A 204 15.73 17.51 -15.71
C PRO A 204 14.86 18.05 -14.57
N ARG A 205 15.31 17.83 -13.32
CA ARG A 205 14.60 18.27 -12.12
C ARG A 205 14.45 19.79 -12.11
N ASN A 206 13.22 20.29 -11.93
CA ASN A 206 12.91 21.71 -11.85
C ASN A 206 11.73 21.98 -10.91
N PHE A 207 12.05 22.42 -9.69
CA PHE A 207 11.03 22.70 -8.67
C PHE A 207 10.12 23.89 -9.00
N HIS A 208 10.62 24.91 -9.69
CA HIS A 208 9.82 26.09 -10.02
C HIS A 208 8.68 25.71 -10.98
N LYS A 209 8.99 24.97 -12.06
CA LYS A 209 7.95 24.47 -12.99
C LYS A 209 6.96 23.53 -12.29
N SER A 210 7.47 22.66 -11.42
CA SER A 210 6.64 21.76 -10.63
C SER A 210 5.69 22.53 -9.70
N LEU A 211 6.20 23.52 -8.97
CA LEU A 211 5.41 24.37 -8.07
C LEU A 211 4.30 25.11 -8.82
N VAL A 212 4.61 25.72 -9.97
CA VAL A 212 3.60 26.44 -10.78
C VAL A 212 2.46 25.51 -11.19
N LEU A 213 2.77 24.28 -11.64
CA LEU A 213 1.76 23.31 -12.01
C LEU A 213 0.96 22.82 -10.80
N TYR A 214 1.60 22.49 -9.69
CA TYR A 214 0.91 22.04 -8.48
C TYR A 214 0.05 23.13 -7.87
N ARG A 215 0.49 24.40 -7.89
CA ARG A 215 -0.31 25.56 -7.46
C ARG A 215 -1.55 25.74 -8.31
N ASP A 216 -1.42 25.64 -9.63
CA ASP A 216 -2.57 25.72 -10.55
C ASP A 216 -3.56 24.58 -10.30
N ILE A 217 -3.09 23.34 -10.13
CA ILE A 217 -3.95 22.21 -9.79
C ILE A 217 -4.63 22.43 -8.44
N ALA A 218 -3.88 22.84 -7.42
CA ALA A 218 -4.40 23.06 -6.08
C ALA A 218 -5.49 24.13 -6.06
N GLU A 219 -5.30 25.22 -6.81
CA GLU A 219 -6.30 26.29 -6.98
C GLU A 219 -7.57 25.78 -7.69
N GLN A 220 -7.43 24.96 -8.73
CA GLN A 220 -8.59 24.33 -9.40
C GLN A 220 -9.34 23.37 -8.47
N LEU A 221 -8.62 22.59 -7.67
CA LEU A 221 -9.21 21.70 -6.66
C LEU A 221 -9.92 22.51 -5.56
N ARG A 222 -9.30 23.59 -5.07
CA ARG A 222 -9.90 24.48 -4.07
C ARG A 222 -11.20 25.11 -4.59
N LYS A 223 -11.24 25.51 -5.86
CA LYS A 223 -12.44 26.04 -6.53
C LYS A 223 -13.52 25.00 -6.78
N SER A 224 -13.16 23.72 -6.83
CA SER A 224 -14.13 22.62 -7.00
C SER A 224 -14.98 22.40 -5.76
N TYR A 225 -14.51 22.78 -4.57
CA TYR A 225 -15.25 22.62 -3.33
C TYR A 225 -16.11 23.85 -3.04
N SER A 226 -17.35 23.61 -2.61
CA SER A 226 -18.21 24.66 -2.09
C SER A 226 -17.67 25.20 -0.76
N ARG A 227 -18.20 26.35 -0.32
CA ARG A 227 -17.82 26.93 0.97
C ARG A 227 -18.17 26.00 2.13
N ASP A 228 -19.35 25.38 2.10
CA ASP A 228 -19.83 24.52 3.19
C ASP A 228 -18.99 23.25 3.32
N GLU A 229 -18.62 22.62 2.18
CA GLU A 229 -17.74 21.44 2.17
C GLU A 229 -16.32 21.76 2.64
N TRP A 230 -15.81 22.97 2.37
CA TRP A 230 -14.46 23.35 2.79
C TRP A 230 -14.40 23.76 4.26
N ASP A 231 -15.40 24.51 4.71
CA ASP A 231 -15.39 25.17 6.02
C ASP A 231 -16.09 24.36 7.11
N ILE A 232 -17.22 23.70 6.83
CA ILE A 232 -18.05 23.05 7.84
C ILE A 232 -17.67 21.57 7.98
N VAL A 233 -17.83 20.81 6.91
CA VAL A 233 -17.53 19.38 6.90
C VAL A 233 -16.97 18.96 5.56
N PHE A 234 -15.72 18.46 5.59
CA PHE A 234 -15.08 17.95 4.39
C PHE A 234 -15.75 16.63 3.95
N PRO A 235 -16.15 16.48 2.67
CA PRO A 235 -16.85 15.30 2.20
C PRO A 235 -15.98 14.06 2.39
N TYR A 236 -16.51 13.07 3.12
CA TYR A 236 -15.79 11.83 3.35
C TYR A 236 -15.87 10.93 2.12
N TRP A 237 -14.71 10.74 1.48
CA TRP A 237 -14.54 9.83 0.36
C TRP A 237 -13.70 8.61 0.79
N GLU A 238 -14.17 7.41 0.45
CA GLU A 238 -13.51 6.15 0.85
C GLU A 238 -12.12 6.05 0.23
N SER A 239 -11.06 6.17 1.03
CA SER A 239 -9.71 6.10 0.46
C SER A 239 -9.34 4.67 0.03
N TYR A 240 -9.01 4.47 -1.24
CA TYR A 240 -8.44 3.24 -1.79
C TYR A 240 -6.94 3.40 -2.07
N ASN A 241 -6.32 4.42 -1.49
CA ASN A 241 -4.87 4.66 -1.51
C ASN A 241 -4.13 3.67 -0.57
N VAL A 242 -4.18 2.38 -0.92
CA VAL A 242 -3.60 1.26 -0.18
C VAL A 242 -2.76 0.40 -1.13
N ARG A 243 -1.68 -0.21 -0.62
CA ARG A 243 -0.85 -1.13 -1.40
C ARG A 243 -1.48 -2.53 -1.41
N ILE A 244 -1.55 -3.15 -2.58
CA ILE A 244 -2.14 -4.49 -2.73
C ILE A 244 -1.40 -5.54 -1.88
N SER A 245 -0.07 -5.52 -1.88
CA SER A 245 0.77 -6.49 -1.16
C SER A 245 0.52 -6.52 0.35
N ASP A 246 -0.04 -5.45 0.93
CA ASP A 246 -0.27 -5.33 2.38
C ASP A 246 -1.54 -6.07 2.86
N PHE A 247 -2.38 -6.54 1.93
CA PHE A 247 -3.48 -7.44 2.26
C PHE A 247 -2.99 -8.85 2.63
N GLU A 248 -1.84 -9.25 2.08
CA GLU A 248 -1.20 -10.54 2.30
C GLU A 248 -0.06 -10.42 3.34
N SER A 249 1.12 -10.94 3.02
CA SER A 249 2.29 -10.95 3.91
C SER A 249 3.10 -9.64 3.89
N GLY A 250 2.83 -8.73 2.95
CA GLY A 250 3.66 -7.57 2.64
C GLY A 250 4.56 -7.81 1.42
N LEU A 251 5.41 -6.83 1.11
CA LEU A 251 6.18 -6.83 -0.16
C LEU A 251 7.37 -7.82 -0.17
N LEU A 252 8.02 -8.06 0.97
CA LEU A 252 9.25 -8.86 1.08
C LEU A 252 9.19 -9.96 2.15
N GLY A 253 8.03 -10.12 2.79
CA GLY A 253 7.81 -11.10 3.86
C GLY A 253 7.20 -10.50 5.12
N LYS A 254 6.45 -11.32 5.86
CA LYS A 254 5.71 -10.90 7.05
C LYS A 254 6.64 -10.55 8.21
N GLY A 255 6.59 -9.30 8.67
CA GLY A 255 7.35 -8.82 9.83
C GLY A 255 8.82 -8.48 9.53
N LEU A 256 9.24 -8.60 8.28
CA LEU A 256 10.55 -8.20 7.77
C LEU A 256 10.51 -6.84 7.05
N ASN A 257 9.33 -6.46 6.52
CA ASN A 257 9.11 -5.18 5.88
C ASN A 257 9.39 -4.01 6.83
N SER A 258 10.08 -2.99 6.31
CA SER A 258 10.47 -1.82 7.09
C SER A 258 9.40 -0.73 7.08
N VAL A 259 8.60 -0.66 6.00
CA VAL A 259 7.51 0.30 5.90
C VAL A 259 6.28 -0.22 6.65
N PRO A 260 5.59 0.61 7.46
CA PRO A 260 4.36 0.17 8.11
C PRO A 260 3.31 -0.20 7.04
N SER A 261 2.45 -1.17 7.37
CA SER A 261 1.35 -1.55 6.50
C SER A 261 0.42 -0.36 6.23
N SER A 262 0.02 -0.19 4.98
CA SER A 262 -0.86 0.90 4.52
C SER A 262 -2.35 0.59 4.73
N THR A 263 -2.71 -0.57 5.28
CA THR A 263 -4.11 -0.96 5.46
C THR A 263 -4.73 -0.28 6.68
N VAL A 264 -5.30 0.91 6.48
CA VAL A 264 -5.90 1.73 7.56
C VAL A 264 -7.30 1.24 7.97
N ARG A 265 -8.11 0.78 7.00
CA ARG A 265 -9.53 0.46 7.19
C ARG A 265 -9.87 -1.01 6.91
N LYS A 266 -9.43 -1.91 7.80
CA LYS A 266 -9.93 -3.30 7.86
C LYS A 266 -11.15 -3.38 8.80
N ARG A 267 -11.96 -4.44 8.69
CA ARG A 267 -13.17 -4.64 9.50
C ARG A 267 -12.80 -4.49 10.97
N THR A 268 -13.30 -3.43 11.60
CA THR A 268 -12.97 -3.11 12.99
C THR A 268 -13.80 -4.03 13.88
N THR A 269 -13.13 -4.81 14.71
CA THR A 269 -13.77 -5.67 15.72
C THR A 269 -13.30 -5.26 17.11
N ARG A 270 -13.96 -5.78 18.14
CA ARG A 270 -13.53 -5.62 19.53
C ARG A 270 -12.06 -6.06 19.63
N PRO A 271 -11.17 -5.26 20.25
CA PRO A 271 -9.81 -5.70 20.49
C PRO A 271 -9.81 -6.92 21.42
N ASP A 272 -8.90 -7.87 21.20
CA ASP A 272 -8.80 -9.10 22.00
C ASP A 272 -8.71 -8.77 23.50
N ILE A 273 -9.25 -9.66 24.34
CA ILE A 273 -9.36 -9.47 25.80
C ILE A 273 -7.99 -9.21 26.45
N GLY A 274 -6.89 -9.66 25.86
CA GLY A 274 -5.51 -9.39 26.28
C GLY A 274 -4.92 -8.04 25.82
N SER A 275 -5.70 -7.19 25.14
CA SER A 275 -5.21 -5.90 24.65
C SER A 275 -4.99 -4.89 25.80
N PRO A 276 -3.92 -4.08 25.75
CA PRO A 276 -3.65 -3.06 26.76
C PRO A 276 -4.78 -2.02 26.90
N PHE A 277 -5.60 -1.87 25.86
CA PHE A 277 -6.78 -1.00 25.86
C PHE A 277 -7.87 -1.50 26.83
N ILE A 278 -8.15 -2.80 26.87
CA ILE A 278 -9.09 -3.39 27.84
C ILE A 278 -8.48 -3.35 29.24
N ALA A 279 -7.17 -3.57 29.38
CA ALA A 279 -6.46 -3.46 30.66
C ALA A 279 -6.43 -2.03 31.24
N GLN A 280 -6.47 -1.00 30.39
CA GLN A 280 -6.60 0.40 30.83
C GLN A 280 -8.02 0.77 31.26
N VAL A 281 -9.03 0.14 30.67
CA VAL A 281 -10.44 0.38 31.02
C VAL A 281 -10.86 -0.41 32.27
N ASN A 282 -10.30 -1.60 32.47
CA ASN A 282 -10.56 -2.46 33.62
C ASN A 282 -9.32 -2.58 34.51
N GLY A 283 -9.25 -1.76 35.56
CA GLY A 283 -8.24 -1.86 36.62
C GLY A 283 -8.30 -3.12 37.50
N VAL A 284 -8.91 -4.23 37.04
CA VAL A 284 -8.93 -5.53 37.73
C VAL A 284 -8.90 -6.66 36.70
N GLN A 285 -7.92 -7.56 36.85
CA GLN A 285 -7.77 -8.82 36.12
C GLN A 285 -9.04 -9.67 36.19
N MET A 286 -9.43 -10.29 35.06
CA MET A 286 -9.84 -11.70 34.98
C MET A 286 -9.80 -12.17 33.51
N THR A 287 -9.12 -13.29 33.29
CA THR A 287 -9.13 -14.12 32.06
C THR A 287 -10.38 -14.97 32.01
N LEU A 288 -10.97 -15.21 30.82
CA LEU A 288 -11.67 -16.47 30.45
C LEU A 288 -12.03 -16.53 28.95
N GLN A 289 -12.15 -17.77 28.46
CA GLN A 289 -12.19 -18.26 27.06
C GLN A 289 -13.39 -17.81 26.22
N ILE A 290 -13.23 -17.79 24.89
CA ILE A 290 -14.30 -17.61 23.88
C ILE A 290 -14.43 -18.87 23.00
N GLU A 291 -15.67 -19.31 22.77
CA GLU A 291 -16.11 -20.22 21.70
C GLU A 291 -16.96 -19.47 20.64
N PRO A 292 -17.23 -20.06 19.45
CA PRO A 292 -17.42 -19.31 18.20
C PRO A 292 -18.85 -18.79 17.90
N MET A 293 -18.88 -17.91 16.89
CA MET A 293 -19.98 -17.07 16.39
C MET A 293 -21.38 -17.71 16.28
N GLY A 294 -22.36 -17.07 16.92
CA GLY A 294 -23.81 -17.28 16.69
C GLY A 294 -24.44 -16.17 15.83
N ARG A 295 -25.20 -16.60 14.81
CA ARG A 295 -25.95 -15.80 13.82
C ARG A 295 -27.03 -14.92 14.45
N PHE A 296 -27.36 -13.79 13.83
CA PHE A 296 -28.66 -13.14 14.04
C PHE A 296 -29.35 -12.90 12.70
N ALA A 297 -30.53 -13.49 12.55
CA ALA A 297 -31.47 -13.26 11.46
C ALA A 297 -32.55 -12.29 11.96
N PHE A 298 -32.75 -11.17 11.27
CA PHE A 298 -33.95 -10.35 11.40
C PHE A 298 -34.91 -10.75 10.28
N ASN A 299 -35.75 -11.75 10.53
CA ASN A 299 -36.99 -11.90 9.78
C ASN A 299 -38.13 -11.44 10.68
N GLY A 300 -38.76 -10.32 10.31
CA GLY A 300 -39.99 -9.89 10.94
C GLY A 300 -41.11 -10.84 10.55
N ASN A 301 -41.49 -11.74 11.47
CA ASN A 301 -42.90 -12.03 11.75
C ASN A 301 -43.18 -13.00 12.91
N ASP A 302 -42.21 -13.43 13.71
CA ASP A 302 -42.50 -14.33 14.83
C ASP A 302 -42.38 -13.61 16.18
N GLY A 303 -43.55 -13.27 16.73
CA GLY A 303 -43.70 -12.93 18.13
C GLY A 303 -43.44 -14.18 18.97
N ASN A 304 -42.19 -14.40 19.37
CA ASN A 304 -41.86 -15.22 20.53
C ASN A 304 -40.53 -14.75 21.11
N ILE A 305 -40.60 -13.68 21.91
CA ILE A 305 -39.57 -13.29 22.87
C ILE A 305 -39.71 -14.30 24.00
N ASN A 306 -38.94 -15.40 23.94
CA ASN A 306 -38.61 -16.32 25.04
C ASN A 306 -37.81 -17.48 24.42
N GLY A 307 -36.51 -17.26 24.29
CA GLY A 307 -35.54 -18.26 23.81
C GLY A 307 -34.15 -17.83 24.24
N ASP A 308 -33.74 -18.37 25.40
CA ASP A 308 -32.44 -18.30 26.05
C ASP A 308 -32.02 -16.91 26.60
N GLU A 309 -32.66 -16.52 27.71
CA GLU A 309 -32.38 -15.32 28.54
C GLU A 309 -31.48 -15.59 29.76
N ASP A 310 -30.58 -16.58 29.72
CA ASP A 310 -29.72 -16.92 30.89
C ASP A 310 -28.21 -16.67 30.66
N ASP A 311 -27.83 -15.66 29.87
CA ASP A 311 -26.42 -15.22 29.79
C ASP A 311 -26.33 -13.70 30.02
N GLU A 312 -25.91 -13.28 31.22
CA GLU A 312 -25.53 -11.87 31.52
C GLU A 312 -24.53 -11.34 30.46
N ASP A 313 -23.69 -12.23 29.90
CA ASP A 313 -22.74 -12.02 28.80
C ASP A 313 -23.39 -11.57 27.46
N ALA A 314 -24.65 -11.94 27.19
CA ALA A 314 -25.33 -11.64 25.93
C ALA A 314 -25.77 -10.17 25.84
N SER A 315 -26.16 -9.59 26.98
CA SER A 315 -26.59 -8.20 27.08
C SER A 315 -25.41 -7.23 26.94
N GLU A 316 -24.29 -7.51 27.62
CA GLU A 316 -23.06 -6.71 27.56
C GLU A 316 -22.45 -6.68 26.14
N ARG A 317 -22.48 -7.82 25.44
CA ARG A 317 -21.96 -7.93 24.06
C ARG A 317 -22.86 -7.27 23.04
N ARG A 318 -24.14 -7.04 23.34
CA ARG A 318 -25.13 -6.51 22.39
C ARG A 318 -24.77 -5.09 21.94
N ILE A 319 -24.52 -4.17 22.86
CA ILE A 319 -24.22 -2.76 22.51
C ILE A 319 -22.89 -2.62 21.78
N ILE A 320 -21.89 -3.42 22.16
CA ILE A 320 -20.56 -3.43 21.55
C ILE A 320 -20.65 -3.91 20.10
N ARG A 321 -21.36 -5.02 19.87
CA ARG A 321 -21.59 -5.58 18.53
C ARG A 321 -22.32 -4.58 17.63
N ILE A 322 -23.37 -3.95 18.16
CA ILE A 322 -24.16 -2.91 17.47
C ILE A 322 -23.27 -1.73 17.10
N TYR A 323 -22.46 -1.22 18.04
CA TYR A 323 -21.56 -0.10 17.79
C TYR A 323 -20.56 -0.41 16.67
N TYR A 324 -19.88 -1.56 16.71
CA TYR A 324 -18.92 -1.92 15.67
C TYR A 324 -19.59 -2.22 14.33
N ALA A 325 -20.80 -2.79 14.32
CA ALA A 325 -21.59 -2.94 13.10
C ALA A 325 -21.91 -1.57 12.48
N ALA A 326 -22.45 -0.64 13.28
CA ALA A 326 -22.74 0.72 12.85
C ALA A 326 -21.49 1.46 12.34
N LEU A 327 -20.35 1.30 13.04
CA LEU A 327 -19.10 1.96 12.68
C LEU A 327 -18.50 1.42 11.38
N ASN A 328 -18.54 0.10 11.17
CA ASN A 328 -18.07 -0.54 9.95
C ASN A 328 -18.98 -0.16 8.76
N ASP A 329 -20.30 -0.13 8.96
CA ASP A 329 -21.26 0.31 7.93
C ASP A 329 -21.10 1.80 7.60
N TYR A 330 -20.78 2.64 8.60
CA TYR A 330 -20.58 4.07 8.41
C TYR A 330 -19.28 4.40 7.66
N LYS A 331 -18.15 3.79 8.06
CA LYS A 331 -16.83 4.07 7.47
C LYS A 331 -16.56 3.27 6.19
N GLY A 332 -17.17 2.10 6.06
CA GLY A 332 -16.82 1.13 5.02
C GLY A 332 -15.46 0.48 5.24
N THR A 333 -15.26 -0.67 4.61
CA THR A 333 -14.00 -1.42 4.54
C THR A 333 -13.52 -1.48 3.08
N TYR A 334 -12.38 -2.11 2.81
CA TYR A 334 -11.91 -2.27 1.43
C TYR A 334 -12.76 -3.26 0.62
N SER A 335 -13.30 -4.32 1.25
CA SER A 335 -14.15 -5.31 0.58
C SER A 335 -15.61 -4.87 0.49
N GLN A 336 -16.12 -4.21 1.54
CA GLN A 336 -17.51 -3.75 1.61
C GLN A 336 -17.53 -2.24 1.75
N SER A 337 -18.13 -1.54 0.79
CA SER A 337 -18.28 -0.08 0.87
C SER A 337 -19.29 0.32 1.95
N ARG A 338 -19.29 1.60 2.33
CA ARG A 338 -20.17 2.15 3.37
C ARG A 338 -21.65 2.07 2.97
N ASN A 339 -22.51 1.82 3.97
CA ASN A 339 -23.96 1.91 3.87
C ASN A 339 -24.49 2.78 5.02
N CYS A 340 -24.55 4.09 4.77
CA CYS A 340 -24.90 5.07 5.79
C CYS A 340 -26.36 4.97 6.24
N GLU A 341 -27.29 4.63 5.35
CA GLU A 341 -28.72 4.50 5.69
C GLU A 341 -28.93 3.36 6.69
N ARG A 342 -28.30 2.20 6.45
CA ARG A 342 -28.34 1.07 7.38
C ARG A 342 -27.72 1.43 8.73
N ALA A 343 -26.54 2.05 8.73
CA ALA A 343 -25.87 2.50 9.95
C ALA A 343 -26.75 3.46 10.77
N LYS A 344 -27.36 4.43 10.09
CA LYS A 344 -28.24 5.42 10.71
C LYS A 344 -29.47 4.76 11.34
N ASN A 345 -30.18 3.92 10.58
CA ASN A 345 -31.40 3.26 11.04
C ASN A 345 -31.11 2.36 12.25
N LEU A 346 -29.98 1.66 12.24
CA LEU A 346 -29.52 0.86 13.36
C LEU A 346 -29.23 1.73 14.58
N LEU A 347 -28.56 2.87 14.42
CA LEU A 347 -28.30 3.79 15.53
C LEU A 347 -29.57 4.44 16.09
N GLU A 348 -30.50 4.88 15.23
CA GLU A 348 -31.80 5.43 15.63
C GLU A 348 -32.61 4.42 16.46
N LEU A 349 -32.65 3.16 16.00
CA LEU A 349 -33.30 2.08 16.74
C LEU A 349 -32.64 1.91 18.12
N THR A 350 -31.31 1.89 18.17
CA THR A 350 -30.60 1.68 19.45
C THR A 350 -30.81 2.84 20.42
N TYR A 351 -30.83 4.07 19.92
CA TYR A 351 -31.15 5.24 20.74
C TYR A 351 -32.54 5.12 21.35
N LYS A 352 -33.55 4.76 20.55
CA LYS A 352 -34.93 4.63 21.02
C LYS A 352 -35.10 3.55 22.09
N GLU A 353 -34.40 2.42 21.94
CA GLU A 353 -34.50 1.28 22.86
C GLU A 353 -33.75 1.53 24.19
N PHE A 354 -32.54 2.08 24.13
CA PHE A 354 -31.65 2.17 25.30
C PHE A 354 -31.82 3.49 26.10
N GLN A 355 -32.34 4.55 25.50
CA GLN A 355 -32.46 5.86 26.18
C GLN A 355 -33.30 5.83 27.48
N PRO A 356 -34.44 5.12 27.58
CA PRO A 356 -35.25 5.13 28.81
C PRO A 356 -34.59 4.44 30.00
N HIS A 357 -33.68 3.50 29.76
CA HIS A 357 -33.05 2.66 30.80
C HIS A 357 -31.54 2.91 30.90
N VAL A 358 -31.09 4.12 30.56
CA VAL A 358 -29.66 4.47 30.53
C VAL A 358 -28.98 4.34 31.90
N ASP A 359 -29.72 4.55 32.99
CA ASP A 359 -29.19 4.46 34.36
C ASP A 359 -28.90 3.01 34.79
N ASN A 360 -29.45 2.02 34.07
CA ASN A 360 -29.25 0.59 34.35
C ASN A 360 -28.07 -0.02 33.57
N LEU A 361 -27.36 0.78 32.76
CA LEU A 361 -26.25 0.31 31.93
C LEU A 361 -24.94 0.26 32.72
N ASP A 362 -24.15 -0.78 32.50
CA ASP A 362 -22.80 -0.88 33.07
C ASP A 362 -21.88 0.22 32.54
N PRO A 363 -20.78 0.59 33.24
CA PRO A 363 -19.85 1.62 32.78
C PRO A 363 -19.33 1.40 31.36
N LEU A 364 -19.05 0.15 30.98
CA LEU A 364 -18.60 -0.21 29.63
C LEU A 364 -19.73 -0.06 28.60
N GLN A 365 -20.95 -0.43 28.95
CA GLN A 365 -22.12 -0.28 28.09
C GLN A 365 -22.44 1.20 27.88
N VAL A 366 -22.41 2.01 28.94
CA VAL A 366 -22.56 3.48 28.87
C VAL A 366 -21.49 4.08 27.96
N PHE A 367 -20.24 3.62 28.05
CA PHE A 367 -19.16 4.10 27.19
C PHE A 367 -19.48 3.88 25.69
N TYR A 368 -19.88 2.67 25.30
CA TYR A 368 -20.22 2.37 23.90
C TYR A 368 -21.55 3.00 23.47
N TYR A 369 -22.52 3.11 24.36
CA TYR A 369 -23.77 3.82 24.11
C TYR A 369 -23.52 5.30 23.80
N VAL A 370 -22.71 5.99 24.61
CA VAL A 370 -22.28 7.38 24.34
C VAL A 370 -21.58 7.48 22.99
N ARG A 371 -20.77 6.49 22.61
CA ARG A 371 -20.13 6.45 21.29
C ARG A 371 -21.11 6.24 20.14
N CYS A 372 -22.17 5.45 20.34
CA CYS A 372 -23.29 5.35 19.39
C CYS A 372 -24.01 6.69 19.24
N LEU A 373 -24.33 7.37 20.35
CA LEU A 373 -24.98 8.69 20.31
C LEU A 373 -24.14 9.74 19.59
N GLN A 374 -22.83 9.75 19.84
CA GLN A 374 -21.91 10.66 19.15
C GLN A 374 -21.84 10.38 17.65
N LEU A 375 -21.86 9.11 17.25
CA LEU A 375 -21.89 8.75 15.84
C LEU A 375 -23.23 9.15 15.20
N LEU A 376 -24.35 8.93 15.89
CA LEU A 376 -25.69 9.30 15.41
C LEU A 376 -25.84 10.83 15.29
N GLY A 377 -25.43 11.58 16.31
CA GLY A 377 -25.44 13.04 16.29
C GLY A 377 -24.57 13.61 15.17
N HIS A 378 -23.41 13.02 14.93
CA HIS A 378 -22.54 13.36 13.80
C HIS A 378 -23.22 13.07 12.44
N MET A 379 -23.91 11.93 12.29
CA MET A 379 -24.65 11.61 11.06
C MET A 379 -25.81 12.58 10.81
N TYR A 380 -26.52 13.01 11.86
CA TYR A 380 -27.56 14.04 11.72
C TYR A 380 -27.01 15.42 11.38
N PHE A 381 -25.84 15.78 11.94
CA PHE A 381 -25.16 17.04 11.65
C PHE A 381 -24.63 17.08 10.21
N THR A 382 -23.99 16.01 9.76
CA THR A 382 -23.44 15.91 8.40
C THR A 382 -24.52 15.66 7.33
N GLY A 383 -25.64 15.04 7.72
CA GLY A 383 -26.72 14.64 6.82
C GLY A 383 -26.46 13.34 6.06
N GLU A 384 -25.38 12.61 6.37
CA GLU A 384 -25.05 11.35 5.69
C GLU A 384 -26.07 10.24 6.01
N GLY A 385 -26.66 9.63 4.98
CA GLY A 385 -27.74 8.63 5.13
C GLY A 385 -29.13 9.25 5.33
N SER A 386 -29.30 10.55 5.06
CA SER A 386 -30.60 11.24 5.00
C SER A 386 -30.64 12.21 3.82
N SER A 387 -31.82 12.68 3.43
CA SER A 387 -31.94 13.68 2.34
C SER A 387 -31.40 15.06 2.72
N LYS A 388 -31.37 15.40 4.02
CA LYS A 388 -30.86 16.67 4.54
C LYS A 388 -30.36 16.53 5.99
N PRO A 389 -29.43 17.40 6.44
CA PRO A 389 -29.04 17.48 7.84
C PRO A 389 -30.19 17.91 8.77
N ASN A 390 -30.24 17.35 9.97
CA ASN A 390 -31.20 17.71 11.02
C ASN A 390 -30.46 18.31 12.22
N ILE A 391 -30.17 19.62 12.15
CA ILE A 391 -29.28 20.28 13.12
C ILE A 391 -29.85 20.27 14.55
N HIS A 392 -31.15 20.51 14.73
CA HIS A 392 -31.78 20.50 16.06
C HIS A 392 -31.64 19.14 16.76
N MET A 393 -31.97 18.06 16.05
CA MET A 393 -31.84 16.70 16.59
C MET A 393 -30.38 16.34 16.85
N ALA A 394 -29.46 16.80 15.99
CA ALA A 394 -28.04 16.62 16.20
C ALA A 394 -27.57 17.31 17.49
N GLU A 395 -27.93 18.57 17.70
CA GLU A 395 -27.57 19.33 18.90
C GLU A 395 -28.15 18.68 20.18
N GLU A 396 -29.42 18.25 20.14
CA GLU A 396 -30.09 17.58 21.26
C GLU A 396 -29.39 16.26 21.63
N ILE A 397 -29.08 15.41 20.65
CA ILE A 397 -28.43 14.12 20.89
C ILE A 397 -26.98 14.33 21.34
N LEU A 398 -26.26 15.28 20.75
CA LEU A 398 -24.87 15.57 21.11
C LEU A 398 -24.75 16.15 22.52
N THR A 399 -25.63 17.07 22.91
CA THR A 399 -25.69 17.62 24.28
C THR A 399 -26.04 16.53 25.30
N THR A 400 -27.06 15.71 25.00
CA THR A 400 -27.42 14.54 25.82
C THR A 400 -26.23 13.57 25.96
N SER A 401 -25.52 13.28 24.87
CA SER A 401 -24.33 12.42 24.90
C SER A 401 -23.22 13.01 25.79
N LEU A 402 -23.06 14.34 25.80
CA LEU A 402 -22.06 15.04 26.59
C LEU A 402 -22.41 15.01 28.09
N GLU A 403 -23.70 15.12 28.44
CA GLU A 403 -24.19 15.00 29.82
C GLU A 403 -23.96 13.60 30.39
N ILE A 404 -24.32 12.56 29.63
CA ILE A 404 -24.07 11.16 30.02
C ILE A 404 -22.56 10.91 30.15
N SER A 405 -21.78 11.38 29.17
CA SER A 405 -20.32 11.29 29.20
C SER A 405 -19.71 12.01 30.39
N ARG A 406 -20.32 13.10 30.89
CA ARG A 406 -19.82 13.84 32.04
C ARG A 406 -19.99 13.06 33.35
N ARG A 407 -21.07 12.28 33.48
CA ARG A 407 -21.33 11.42 34.66
C ARG A 407 -20.34 10.26 34.72
N ALA A 408 -20.10 9.60 33.58
CA ALA A 408 -19.27 8.40 33.49
C ALA A 408 -17.79 8.64 33.11
N GLN A 409 -17.35 9.91 32.99
CA GLN A 409 -16.03 10.29 32.44
C GLN A 409 -15.73 9.64 31.08
N GLY A 410 -16.75 9.56 30.23
CA GLY A 410 -16.66 9.01 28.89
C GLY A 410 -15.92 9.91 27.88
N PRO A 411 -15.82 9.46 26.62
CA PRO A 411 -15.16 10.19 25.56
C PRO A 411 -16.02 11.40 25.14
N ILE A 412 -15.43 12.59 25.05
CA ILE A 412 -16.15 13.84 24.67
C ILE A 412 -15.72 14.43 23.32
N GLY A 413 -14.66 13.89 22.70
CA GLY A 413 -13.96 14.54 21.60
C GLY A 413 -14.86 14.92 20.42
N ARG A 414 -15.54 13.96 19.81
CA ARG A 414 -16.41 14.22 18.63
C ARG A 414 -17.61 15.09 18.96
N ALA A 415 -18.26 14.88 20.11
CA ALA A 415 -19.39 15.71 20.53
C ALA A 415 -19.01 17.19 20.65
N CYS A 416 -17.87 17.50 21.27
CA CYS A 416 -17.42 18.88 21.39
C CYS A 416 -17.04 19.49 20.03
N ILE A 417 -16.44 18.72 19.11
CA ILE A 417 -16.10 19.21 17.76
C ILE A 417 -17.37 19.60 17.01
N ASP A 418 -18.35 18.70 16.94
CA ASP A 418 -19.59 18.93 16.19
C ASP A 418 -20.44 20.05 16.82
N LEU A 419 -20.56 20.11 18.16
CA LEU A 419 -21.21 21.23 18.84
C LEU A 419 -20.49 22.57 18.62
N GLY A 420 -19.16 22.56 18.54
CA GLY A 420 -18.38 23.74 18.20
C GLY A 420 -18.70 24.26 16.79
N LEU A 421 -18.78 23.35 15.81
CA LEU A 421 -19.12 23.68 14.42
C LEU A 421 -20.56 24.19 14.29
N ILE A 422 -21.53 23.52 14.92
CA ILE A 422 -22.94 23.95 14.94
C ILE A 422 -23.03 25.37 15.52
N ASN A 423 -22.37 25.62 16.64
CA ASN A 423 -22.46 26.91 17.30
C ASN A 423 -21.72 28.03 16.57
N GLN A 424 -20.63 27.72 15.86
CA GLN A 424 -19.89 28.70 15.08
C GLN A 424 -20.65 29.12 13.81
N TYR A 425 -21.16 28.15 13.06
CA TYR A 425 -21.69 28.39 11.70
C TYR A 425 -23.20 28.53 11.65
N ILE A 426 -23.95 27.86 12.54
CA ILE A 426 -25.42 27.84 12.50
C ILE A 426 -26.03 28.83 13.50
N THR A 427 -25.58 28.84 14.76
CA THR A 427 -26.17 29.68 15.82
C THR A 427 -25.39 30.98 16.08
N ASN A 428 -24.20 31.13 15.49
CA ASN A 428 -23.29 32.28 15.63
C ASN A 428 -22.81 32.57 17.07
N ASN A 429 -22.85 31.58 17.97
CA ASN A 429 -22.32 31.71 19.33
C ASN A 429 -20.84 31.31 19.42
N ILE A 430 -19.96 32.23 19.02
CA ILE A 430 -18.51 32.00 18.89
C ILE A 430 -17.86 31.67 20.24
N SER A 431 -18.29 32.32 21.34
CA SER A 431 -17.72 32.10 22.68
C SER A 431 -17.86 30.64 23.15
N GLN A 432 -19.03 30.05 22.93
CA GLN A 432 -19.28 28.64 23.24
C GLN A 432 -18.50 27.72 22.30
N ALA A 433 -18.42 28.07 21.01
CA ALA A 433 -17.64 27.31 20.03
C ALA A 433 -16.15 27.23 20.42
N ILE A 434 -15.52 28.36 20.77
CA ILE A 434 -14.13 28.40 21.24
C ILE A 434 -13.96 27.54 22.49
N SER A 435 -14.88 27.60 23.45
CA SER A 435 -14.86 26.76 24.65
C SER A 435 -14.88 25.27 24.33
N TYR A 436 -15.72 24.84 23.37
CA TYR A 436 -15.76 23.45 22.93
C TYR A 436 -14.49 23.04 22.19
N TYR A 437 -13.94 23.91 21.32
CA TYR A 437 -12.69 23.66 20.63
C TYR A 437 -11.50 23.50 21.58
N MET A 438 -11.38 24.36 22.58
CA MET A 438 -10.31 24.25 23.59
C MET A 438 -10.41 22.96 24.41
N LYS A 439 -11.62 22.44 24.65
CA LYS A 439 -11.84 21.12 25.28
C LYS A 439 -11.47 19.97 24.33
N ALA A 440 -11.80 20.09 23.05
CA ALA A 440 -11.58 19.05 22.05
C ALA A 440 -10.13 18.95 21.55
N MET A 441 -9.34 20.03 21.64
CA MET A 441 -7.98 20.13 21.11
C MET A 441 -7.02 19.05 21.64
N LYS A 442 -7.19 18.62 22.91
CA LYS A 442 -6.34 17.59 23.52
C LYS A 442 -6.83 16.16 23.28
N THR A 443 -7.94 16.00 22.56
CA THR A 443 -8.58 14.70 22.37
C THR A 443 -8.08 14.02 21.10
N GLN A 444 -7.87 12.70 21.14
CA GLN A 444 -7.43 11.91 19.97
C GLN A 444 -8.46 11.90 18.82
N ALA A 445 -9.71 12.28 19.09
CA ALA A 445 -10.76 12.32 18.08
C ALA A 445 -10.57 13.46 17.07
N ASN A 446 -9.73 14.47 17.38
CA ASN A 446 -9.39 15.51 16.43
C ASN A 446 -8.40 14.97 15.39
N ASN A 447 -8.58 15.40 14.16
CA ASN A 447 -7.72 15.08 13.02
C ASN A 447 -7.18 16.36 12.36
N GLY A 448 -7.21 17.48 13.09
CA GLY A 448 -6.82 18.82 12.61
C GLY A 448 -7.98 19.79 12.33
N ILE A 449 -9.25 19.36 12.44
CA ILE A 449 -10.42 20.25 12.24
C ILE A 449 -10.42 21.40 13.27
N VAL A 450 -10.16 21.09 14.54
CA VAL A 450 -10.25 22.07 15.64
C VAL A 450 -9.23 23.18 15.45
N GLU A 451 -7.98 22.81 15.18
CA GLU A 451 -6.88 23.74 14.95
C GLU A 451 -7.10 24.58 13.70
N PHE A 452 -7.65 23.99 12.63
CA PHE A 452 -8.04 24.70 11.41
C PHE A 452 -9.10 25.78 11.70
N GLN A 453 -10.16 25.44 12.45
CA GLN A 453 -11.20 26.42 12.80
C GLN A 453 -10.67 27.51 13.72
N LEU A 454 -9.88 27.15 14.74
CA LEU A 454 -9.27 28.12 15.65
C LEU A 454 -8.32 29.06 14.91
N SER A 455 -7.53 28.57 13.94
CA SER A 455 -6.67 29.43 13.12
C SER A 455 -7.49 30.46 12.33
N LYS A 456 -8.62 30.04 11.74
CA LYS A 456 -9.51 30.94 11.00
C LYS A 456 -10.16 31.98 11.90
N LEU A 457 -10.62 31.56 13.08
CA LEU A 457 -11.16 32.47 14.09
C LEU A 457 -10.09 33.43 14.60
N ALA A 458 -8.86 32.99 14.82
CA ALA A 458 -7.75 33.81 15.29
C ALA A 458 -7.37 34.88 14.27
N THR A 459 -7.44 34.52 12.99
CA THR A 459 -7.24 35.45 11.88
C THR A 459 -8.36 36.48 11.77
N SER A 460 -9.61 36.07 12.06
CA SER A 460 -10.79 36.94 11.97
C SER A 460 -10.97 37.85 13.19
N PHE A 461 -10.61 37.36 14.38
CA PHE A 461 -10.80 37.98 15.69
C PHE A 461 -9.48 37.93 16.48
N PRO A 462 -8.50 38.79 16.15
CA PRO A 462 -7.20 38.80 16.82
C PRO A 462 -7.28 39.22 18.30
N GLU A 463 -8.38 39.84 18.74
CA GLU A 463 -8.59 40.30 20.12
C GLU A 463 -8.73 39.16 21.12
N GLU A 464 -9.21 37.99 20.68
CA GLU A 464 -9.54 36.84 21.54
C GLU A 464 -8.30 36.09 22.05
N LYS A 465 -7.10 36.40 21.54
CA LYS A 465 -5.81 35.80 21.97
C LYS A 465 -5.81 34.27 22.02
N ILE A 466 -6.49 33.63 21.07
CA ILE A 466 -6.65 32.17 20.97
C ILE A 466 -5.43 31.41 20.41
N GLY A 467 -4.30 32.10 20.27
CA GLY A 467 -3.05 31.56 19.74
C GLY A 467 -2.64 32.24 18.43
N ASP A 468 -1.48 31.84 17.91
CA ASP A 468 -0.98 32.31 16.63
C ASP A 468 -1.57 31.47 15.48
N PRO A 469 -2.22 32.08 14.47
CA PRO A 469 -2.82 31.35 13.35
C PRO A 469 -1.82 30.45 12.62
N PHE A 470 -0.57 30.90 12.46
CA PHE A 470 0.44 30.12 11.73
C PHE A 470 0.75 28.80 12.44
N ASN A 471 1.03 28.85 13.75
CA ASN A 471 1.30 27.65 14.55
C ASN A 471 0.09 26.70 14.60
N LEU A 472 -1.14 27.24 14.68
CA LEU A 472 -2.36 26.43 14.64
C LEU A 472 -2.55 25.74 13.29
N MET A 473 -2.22 26.42 12.19
CA MET A 473 -2.31 25.81 10.87
C MET A 473 -1.22 24.75 10.65
N GLU A 474 -0.02 24.96 11.21
CA GLU A 474 1.06 23.96 11.19
C GLU A 474 0.64 22.67 11.93
N THR A 475 0.03 22.78 13.11
CA THR A 475 -0.47 21.61 13.83
C THR A 475 -1.61 20.91 13.08
N ALA A 476 -2.53 21.67 12.47
CA ALA A 476 -3.58 21.12 11.63
C ALA A 476 -3.03 20.35 10.40
N TYR A 477 -1.98 20.90 9.76
CA TYR A 477 -1.26 20.27 8.66
C TYR A 477 -0.58 18.96 9.11
N LEU A 478 0.14 18.98 10.24
CA LEU A 478 0.82 17.79 10.76
C LEU A 478 -0.17 16.69 11.19
N ASN A 479 -1.36 17.06 11.65
CA ASN A 479 -2.45 16.12 11.93
C ASN A 479 -3.09 15.55 10.65
N GLY A 480 -2.82 16.15 9.47
CA GLY A 480 -3.18 15.62 8.17
C GLY A 480 -4.56 16.00 7.65
N PHE A 481 -5.17 17.08 8.17
CA PHE A 481 -6.46 17.60 7.67
C PHE A 481 -6.31 18.21 6.27
N ILE A 482 -7.06 17.69 5.28
CA ILE A 482 -6.83 18.01 3.86
C ILE A 482 -6.92 19.52 3.57
N PRO A 483 -7.97 20.25 4.02
CA PRO A 483 -8.04 21.70 3.83
C PRO A 483 -6.89 22.48 4.48
N ALA A 484 -6.42 22.05 5.65
CA ALA A 484 -5.31 22.71 6.34
C ALA A 484 -4.02 22.65 5.54
N ILE A 485 -3.77 21.57 4.78
CA ILE A 485 -2.56 21.45 3.94
C ILE A 485 -2.52 22.57 2.90
N TYR A 486 -3.65 22.88 2.28
CA TYR A 486 -3.75 23.95 1.28
C TYR A 486 -3.57 25.33 1.91
N GLU A 487 -4.33 25.66 2.96
CA GLU A 487 -4.23 26.97 3.60
C GLU A 487 -2.83 27.20 4.18
N PHE A 488 -2.22 26.17 4.76
CA PHE A 488 -0.84 26.22 5.24
C PHE A 488 0.15 26.50 4.10
N ALA A 489 0.00 25.83 2.95
CA ALA A 489 0.83 26.07 1.78
C ALA A 489 0.71 27.52 1.28
N VAL A 490 -0.50 28.09 1.27
CA VAL A 490 -0.75 29.49 0.90
C VAL A 490 -0.13 30.47 1.91
N MET A 491 -0.22 30.19 3.21
CA MET A 491 0.42 31.02 4.25
C MET A 491 1.95 31.03 4.12
N ILE A 492 2.55 29.87 3.85
CA ILE A 492 4.00 29.73 3.62
C ILE A 492 4.43 30.44 2.34
N GLU A 493 3.69 30.29 1.26
CA GLU A 493 3.98 30.95 -0.02
C GLU A 493 3.87 32.47 0.08
N SER A 494 2.89 32.98 0.86
CA SER A 494 2.68 34.42 1.07
C SER A 494 3.75 35.07 1.96
N GLY A 495 4.67 34.29 2.52
CA GLY A 495 5.86 34.81 3.22
C GLY A 495 5.63 35.13 4.70
N MET A 496 4.62 34.54 5.35
CA MET A 496 4.44 34.68 6.82
C MET A 496 5.67 34.18 7.60
N ASN A 497 6.44 33.25 7.03
CA ASN A 497 7.75 32.83 7.54
C ASN A 497 8.89 33.09 6.55
N SER A 498 9.97 33.71 7.02
CA SER A 498 11.17 34.07 6.24
C SER A 498 12.04 32.86 5.79
N LYS A 499 11.54 31.62 5.94
CA LYS A 499 12.26 30.36 5.63
C LYS A 499 11.56 29.47 4.59
N SER A 500 10.68 30.01 3.74
CA SER A 500 10.00 29.23 2.70
C SER A 500 10.94 28.88 1.53
N SER A 501 11.45 27.65 1.52
CA SER A 501 12.12 27.08 0.34
C SER A 501 11.09 26.66 -0.71
N VAL A 502 11.38 26.93 -1.99
CA VAL A 502 10.56 26.46 -3.13
C VAL A 502 10.30 24.96 -3.10
N GLU A 503 11.24 24.17 -2.57
CA GLU A 503 11.10 22.72 -2.44
C GLU A 503 10.04 22.35 -1.40
N ASN A 504 10.01 23.03 -0.26
CA ASN A 504 9.02 22.78 0.79
C ASN A 504 7.63 23.18 0.30
N THR A 505 7.49 24.35 -0.33
CA THR A 505 6.21 24.79 -0.90
C THR A 505 5.71 23.82 -1.98
N ALA A 506 6.60 23.36 -2.87
CA ALA A 506 6.25 22.36 -3.88
C ALA A 506 5.81 21.03 -3.24
N TYR A 507 6.46 20.60 -2.16
CA TYR A 507 6.09 19.41 -1.40
C TYR A 507 4.71 19.54 -0.74
N LEU A 508 4.38 20.69 -0.15
CA LEU A 508 3.07 20.92 0.47
C LEU A 508 1.93 20.87 -0.56
N PHE A 509 2.07 21.59 -1.68
CA PHE A 509 1.07 21.53 -2.75
C PHE A 509 0.98 20.14 -3.38
N LYS A 510 2.12 19.45 -3.59
CA LYS A 510 2.11 18.04 -4.02
C LYS A 510 1.30 17.18 -3.05
N THR A 511 1.56 17.32 -1.75
CA THR A 511 0.88 16.54 -0.71
C THR A 511 -0.63 16.81 -0.70
N PHE A 512 -1.06 18.06 -0.84
CA PHE A 512 -2.47 18.40 -0.96
C PHE A 512 -3.13 17.74 -2.18
N VAL A 513 -2.49 17.86 -3.36
CA VAL A 513 -3.01 17.28 -4.61
C VAL A 513 -3.09 15.76 -4.54
N ASP A 514 -2.04 15.11 -4.05
CA ASP A 514 -1.98 13.65 -3.96
C ASP A 514 -2.96 13.12 -2.91
N LYS A 515 -3.15 13.82 -1.78
CA LYS A 515 -4.10 13.42 -0.71
C LYS A 515 -5.56 13.64 -1.10
N ASN A 516 -5.84 14.53 -2.07
CA ASN A 516 -7.17 14.70 -2.63
C ASN A 516 -7.48 13.62 -3.68
N GLU A 517 -7.69 12.40 -3.19
CA GLU A 517 -7.94 11.22 -4.00
C GLU A 517 -9.24 11.32 -4.82
N ALA A 518 -10.28 11.96 -4.27
CA ALA A 518 -11.63 11.95 -4.83
C ALA A 518 -11.71 12.49 -6.27
N ILE A 519 -10.93 13.54 -6.57
CA ILE A 519 -10.93 14.19 -7.89
C ILE A 519 -9.74 13.70 -8.74
N MET A 520 -8.56 13.58 -8.13
CA MET A 520 -7.33 13.28 -8.87
C MET A 520 -7.23 11.79 -9.24
N ALA A 521 -7.55 10.89 -8.29
CA ALA A 521 -7.34 9.45 -8.41
C ALA A 521 -8.59 8.59 -8.10
N PRO A 522 -9.81 8.90 -8.61
CA PRO A 522 -10.99 8.08 -8.34
C PRO A 522 -10.88 6.65 -8.93
N LYS A 523 -9.97 6.46 -9.88
CA LYS A 523 -9.69 5.17 -10.52
C LYS A 523 -9.04 4.15 -9.57
N LEU A 524 -8.55 4.54 -8.39
CA LEU A 524 -8.06 3.58 -7.39
C LEU A 524 -9.17 2.61 -6.96
N ARG A 525 -10.39 3.12 -6.75
CA ARG A 525 -11.57 2.28 -6.48
C ARG A 525 -11.89 1.36 -7.65
N THR A 526 -11.87 1.87 -8.87
CA THR A 526 -12.12 1.08 -10.09
C THR A 526 -11.05 -0.01 -10.28
N ALA A 527 -9.78 0.30 -10.00
CA ALA A 527 -8.69 -0.65 -10.07
C ALA A 527 -8.88 -1.79 -9.06
N PHE A 528 -9.28 -1.45 -7.83
CA PHE A 528 -9.56 -2.44 -6.80
C PHE A 528 -10.78 -3.30 -7.14
N ALA A 529 -11.85 -2.69 -7.68
CA ALA A 529 -13.02 -3.43 -8.17
C ALA A 529 -12.62 -4.43 -9.28
N ALA A 530 -11.78 -4.01 -10.23
CA ALA A 530 -11.24 -4.86 -11.29
C ALA A 530 -10.31 -5.97 -10.75
N LEU A 531 -9.67 -5.76 -9.61
CA LEU A 531 -8.80 -6.77 -9.01
C LEU A 531 -9.61 -7.89 -8.36
N ILE A 532 -10.68 -7.55 -7.64
CA ILE A 532 -11.49 -8.52 -6.89
C ILE A 532 -12.52 -9.28 -7.75
N ASN A 533 -12.67 -8.91 -9.02
CA ASN A 533 -13.50 -9.63 -9.99
C ASN A 533 -12.64 -10.39 -11.04
N ASP A 534 -11.41 -10.77 -10.65
CA ASP A 534 -10.44 -11.54 -11.44
C ASP A 534 -9.95 -10.87 -12.73
N ARG A 535 -10.14 -9.54 -12.90
CA ARG A 535 -9.66 -8.77 -14.05
C ARG A 535 -8.33 -8.07 -13.75
N SER A 536 -7.32 -8.89 -13.42
CA SER A 536 -6.00 -8.43 -12.96
C SER A 536 -5.25 -7.54 -13.96
N GLU A 537 -5.37 -7.78 -15.27
CA GLU A 537 -4.70 -6.97 -16.31
C GLU A 537 -5.29 -5.55 -16.40
N VAL A 538 -6.61 -5.41 -16.24
CA VAL A 538 -7.27 -4.08 -16.20
C VAL A 538 -6.88 -3.34 -14.92
N ALA A 539 -6.78 -4.05 -13.80
CA ALA A 539 -6.26 -3.48 -12.56
C ALA A 539 -4.82 -2.99 -12.74
N LEU A 540 -3.95 -3.78 -13.37
CA LEU A 540 -2.57 -3.41 -13.70
C LEU A 540 -2.52 -2.14 -14.56
N TRP A 541 -3.36 -2.04 -15.61
CA TRP A 541 -3.48 -0.82 -16.41
C TRP A 541 -3.85 0.38 -15.54
N ALA A 542 -4.88 0.27 -14.71
CA ALA A 542 -5.34 1.35 -13.86
C ALA A 542 -4.26 1.81 -12.86
N TYR A 543 -3.58 0.86 -12.20
CA TYR A 543 -2.48 1.16 -11.29
C TYR A 543 -1.28 1.77 -12.02
N SER A 544 -0.97 1.34 -13.25
CA SER A 544 0.10 1.93 -14.07
C SER A 544 -0.19 3.39 -14.45
N GLN A 545 -1.46 3.70 -14.78
CA GLN A 545 -1.91 5.07 -15.05
C GLN A 545 -1.77 5.97 -13.82
N LEU A 546 -2.06 5.44 -12.63
CA LEU A 546 -1.91 6.15 -11.35
C LEU A 546 -0.44 6.24 -10.90
N ALA A 547 0.38 5.24 -11.24
CA ALA A 547 1.80 5.22 -10.98
C ALA A 547 2.53 6.37 -11.70
N GLU A 548 2.10 6.71 -12.92
CA GLU A 548 2.60 7.87 -13.66
C GLU A 548 2.20 9.21 -13.02
N GLN A 549 1.05 9.29 -12.34
CA GLN A 549 0.61 10.48 -11.59
C GLN A 549 1.46 10.76 -10.36
N GLY A 550 2.18 9.75 -9.85
CA GLY A 550 3.12 9.88 -8.75
C GLY A 550 2.67 9.23 -7.44
N TYR A 551 1.53 8.53 -7.41
CA TYR A 551 1.07 7.80 -6.24
C TYR A 551 2.02 6.63 -5.92
N GLU A 552 2.72 6.71 -4.78
CA GLU A 552 3.66 5.67 -4.32
C GLU A 552 2.97 4.31 -4.18
N THR A 553 1.78 4.28 -3.57
CA THR A 553 1.00 3.06 -3.38
C THR A 553 0.64 2.39 -4.71
N ALA A 554 0.29 3.19 -5.73
CA ALA A 554 -0.02 2.69 -7.06
C ALA A 554 1.23 2.22 -7.80
N GLN A 555 2.39 2.87 -7.60
CA GLN A 555 3.67 2.42 -8.14
C GLN A 555 4.04 1.03 -7.61
N VAL A 556 3.96 0.84 -6.29
CA VAL A 556 4.24 -0.46 -5.66
C VAL A 556 3.20 -1.51 -6.07
N SER A 557 1.92 -1.16 -6.10
CA SER A 557 0.85 -2.08 -6.50
C SER A 557 0.99 -2.54 -7.95
N ALA A 558 1.24 -1.61 -8.88
CA ALA A 558 1.50 -1.96 -10.28
C ALA A 558 2.75 -2.82 -10.41
N ALA A 559 3.82 -2.48 -9.69
CA ALA A 559 5.05 -3.26 -9.73
C ALA A 559 4.85 -4.69 -9.20
N TYR A 560 4.09 -4.85 -8.12
CA TYR A 560 3.73 -6.15 -7.53
C TYR A 560 2.90 -7.01 -8.50
N LEU A 561 1.88 -6.43 -9.14
CA LEU A 561 1.09 -7.11 -10.18
C LEU A 561 1.91 -7.50 -11.41
N MET A 562 3.02 -6.81 -11.67
CA MET A 562 3.91 -7.13 -12.80
C MET A 562 4.95 -8.20 -12.47
N TYR A 563 5.49 -8.16 -11.26
CA TYR A 563 6.52 -9.05 -10.76
C TYR A 563 6.48 -9.08 -9.23
N GLN A 564 6.12 -10.22 -8.67
CA GLN A 564 6.24 -10.49 -7.23
C GLN A 564 7.46 -11.39 -6.96
N LEU A 565 8.00 -11.35 -5.75
CA LEU A 565 9.13 -12.22 -5.40
C LEU A 565 8.67 -13.68 -5.34
N PRO A 566 9.39 -14.61 -5.99
CA PRO A 566 9.11 -16.04 -5.87
C PRO A 566 9.44 -16.51 -4.45
N TYR A 567 8.83 -17.62 -4.04
CA TYR A 567 9.27 -18.29 -2.82
C TYR A 567 10.66 -18.92 -3.03
N GLU A 568 11.42 -19.08 -1.94
CA GLU A 568 12.71 -19.76 -2.00
C GLU A 568 12.53 -21.19 -2.51
N PHE A 569 13.45 -21.64 -3.37
CA PHE A 569 13.40 -22.94 -4.08
C PHE A 569 12.25 -23.10 -5.10
N GLU A 570 11.59 -22.01 -5.49
CA GLU A 570 10.67 -21.96 -6.61
C GLU A 570 11.33 -21.36 -7.86
N ASP A 571 10.82 -21.71 -9.04
CA ASP A 571 11.22 -21.05 -10.28
C ASP A 571 10.85 -19.55 -10.21
N PRO A 572 11.71 -18.64 -10.70
CA PRO A 572 11.38 -17.23 -10.77
C PRO A 572 10.24 -16.97 -11.77
N PRO A 573 9.51 -15.84 -11.62
CA PRO A 573 8.39 -15.53 -12.49
C PRO A 573 8.76 -15.47 -13.97
N ARG A 574 8.03 -16.21 -14.79
CA ARG A 574 8.20 -16.29 -16.26
C ARG A 574 7.46 -15.15 -16.94
N THR A 575 7.98 -13.93 -16.76
CA THR A 575 7.46 -12.71 -17.38
C THR A 575 8.41 -12.18 -18.46
N THR A 576 7.88 -11.40 -19.40
CA THR A 576 8.67 -10.77 -20.47
C THR A 576 9.70 -9.77 -19.90
N ASP A 577 10.83 -9.60 -20.58
CA ASP A 577 11.92 -8.72 -20.15
C ASP A 577 11.50 -7.25 -20.03
N GLN A 578 10.58 -6.80 -20.90
CA GLN A 578 9.99 -5.46 -20.81
C GLN A 578 9.20 -5.28 -19.51
N ARG A 579 8.41 -6.29 -19.10
CA ARG A 579 7.60 -6.29 -17.87
C ARG A 579 8.51 -6.16 -16.64
N LYS A 580 9.58 -6.97 -16.57
CA LYS A 580 10.59 -6.90 -15.50
C LYS A 580 11.26 -5.52 -15.44
N THR A 581 11.68 -4.99 -16.59
CA THR A 581 12.33 -3.67 -16.67
C THR A 581 11.41 -2.54 -16.22
N LEU A 582 10.12 -2.62 -16.57
CA LEU A 582 9.11 -1.65 -16.14
C LEU A 582 8.82 -1.77 -14.64
N ALA A 583 8.67 -2.99 -14.11
CA ALA A 583 8.51 -3.25 -12.68
C ALA A 583 9.68 -2.69 -11.86
N ILE A 584 10.92 -2.91 -12.31
CA ILE A 584 12.12 -2.31 -11.71
C ILE A 584 12.02 -0.77 -11.72
N SER A 585 11.56 -0.16 -12.82
CA SER A 585 11.38 1.29 -12.90
C SER A 585 10.41 1.78 -11.82
N TYR A 586 9.26 1.12 -11.67
CA TYR A 586 8.24 1.49 -10.68
C TYR A 586 8.71 1.27 -9.24
N TYR A 587 9.33 0.13 -8.93
CA TYR A 587 9.93 -0.09 -7.62
C TYR A 587 11.02 0.94 -7.30
N THR A 588 11.87 1.30 -8.26
CA THR A 588 12.90 2.33 -8.07
C THR A 588 12.27 3.71 -7.84
N ARG A 589 11.15 4.04 -8.50
CA ARG A 589 10.41 5.29 -8.25
C ARG A 589 9.84 5.30 -6.83
N ALA A 590 9.17 4.24 -6.41
CA ALA A 590 8.64 4.10 -5.05
C ALA A 590 9.75 4.21 -3.99
N PHE A 591 10.91 3.61 -4.24
CA PHE A 591 12.09 3.70 -3.37
C PHE A 591 12.60 5.13 -3.20
N LYS A 592 12.61 5.92 -4.28
CA LYS A 592 12.96 7.34 -4.24
C LYS A 592 11.91 8.20 -3.52
N GLN A 593 10.64 7.77 -3.50
CA GLN A 593 9.58 8.47 -2.76
C GLN A 593 9.63 8.20 -1.25
N GLY A 594 10.30 7.13 -0.81
CA GLY A 594 10.46 6.81 0.61
C GLY A 594 10.30 5.33 0.93
N ASN A 595 9.70 4.54 0.02
CA ASN A 595 9.43 3.13 0.26
C ASN A 595 10.71 2.27 0.22
N ILE A 596 11.26 1.96 1.38
CA ILE A 596 12.55 1.27 1.49
C ILE A 596 12.48 -0.14 0.88
N ASP A 597 11.38 -0.85 1.12
CA ASP A 597 11.18 -2.25 0.72
C ASP A 597 11.14 -2.40 -0.81
N ALA A 598 10.55 -1.44 -1.52
CA ALA A 598 10.59 -1.38 -2.98
C ALA A 598 12.03 -1.36 -3.54
N GLY A 599 12.98 -0.75 -2.81
CA GLY A 599 14.39 -0.73 -3.21
C GLY A 599 15.05 -2.10 -3.10
N VAL A 600 14.70 -2.88 -2.09
CA VAL A 600 15.19 -4.25 -1.90
C VAL A 600 14.67 -5.15 -3.01
N VAL A 601 13.37 -5.12 -3.29
CA VAL A 601 12.76 -5.91 -4.37
C VAL A 601 13.35 -5.55 -5.74
N ALA A 602 13.55 -4.25 -6.03
CA ALA A 602 14.24 -3.86 -7.27
C ALA A 602 15.68 -4.41 -7.34
N GLY A 603 16.38 -4.46 -6.21
CA GLY A 603 17.70 -5.10 -6.09
C GLY A 603 17.63 -6.59 -6.39
N ASP A 604 16.65 -7.30 -5.83
CA ASP A 604 16.43 -8.74 -6.03
C ASP A 604 16.10 -9.07 -7.49
N ILE A 605 15.30 -8.25 -8.16
CA ILE A 605 15.03 -8.43 -9.61
C ILE A 605 16.32 -8.26 -10.41
N TYR A 606 17.15 -7.25 -10.13
CA TYR A 606 18.45 -7.10 -10.80
C TYR A 606 19.41 -8.24 -10.48
N PHE A 607 19.39 -8.75 -9.25
CA PHE A 607 20.16 -9.91 -8.82
C PHE A 607 19.78 -11.15 -9.62
N GLN A 608 18.47 -11.39 -9.81
CA GLN A 608 17.93 -12.48 -10.62
C GLN A 608 18.32 -12.34 -12.10
N MET A 609 18.37 -11.11 -12.62
CA MET A 609 18.86 -10.80 -13.97
C MET A 609 20.40 -10.84 -14.10
N GLN A 610 21.12 -11.29 -13.06
CA GLN A 610 22.59 -11.34 -12.99
C GLN A 610 23.27 -9.96 -13.16
N ASN A 611 22.55 -8.86 -12.95
CA ASN A 611 23.10 -7.51 -12.97
C ASN A 611 23.49 -7.07 -11.55
N TYR A 612 24.55 -7.70 -11.02
CA TYR A 612 25.00 -7.49 -9.65
C TYR A 612 25.44 -6.06 -9.35
N SER A 613 25.95 -5.32 -10.34
CA SER A 613 26.39 -3.93 -10.13
C SER A 613 25.24 -3.02 -9.73
N LYS A 614 24.09 -3.13 -10.41
CA LYS A 614 22.90 -2.33 -10.08
C LYS A 614 22.21 -2.83 -8.80
N ALA A 615 22.17 -4.15 -8.60
CA ALA A 615 21.62 -4.75 -7.38
C ALA A 615 22.35 -4.21 -6.13
N MET A 616 23.68 -4.21 -6.15
CA MET A 616 24.49 -3.69 -5.05
C MET A 616 24.19 -2.22 -4.75
N ALA A 617 24.05 -1.37 -5.78
CA ALA A 617 23.76 0.06 -5.58
C ALA A 617 22.39 0.27 -4.89
N LEU A 618 21.38 -0.53 -5.23
CA LEU A 618 20.07 -0.48 -4.60
C LEU A 618 20.10 -1.01 -3.16
N TYR A 619 20.76 -2.15 -2.92
CA TYR A 619 20.92 -2.68 -1.56
C TYR A 619 21.69 -1.72 -0.66
N GLN A 620 22.75 -1.06 -1.15
CA GLN A 620 23.45 -0.01 -0.40
C GLN A 620 22.53 1.16 -0.05
N GLY A 621 21.71 1.60 -1.01
CA GLY A 621 20.72 2.66 -0.78
C GLY A 621 19.68 2.26 0.28
N ALA A 622 19.19 1.03 0.25
CA ALA A 622 18.22 0.52 1.22
C ALA A 622 18.85 0.25 2.60
N ALA A 623 20.09 -0.24 2.63
CA ALA A 623 20.87 -0.45 3.86
C ALA A 623 21.19 0.87 4.57
N LEU A 624 21.43 1.97 3.83
CA LEU A 624 21.59 3.31 4.41
C LEU A 624 20.32 3.79 5.12
N LYS A 625 19.15 3.30 4.72
CA LYS A 625 17.86 3.53 5.37
C LYS A 625 17.53 2.44 6.41
N TYR A 626 18.53 1.68 6.87
CA TYR A 626 18.41 0.63 7.89
C TYR A 626 17.49 -0.55 7.52
N SER A 627 17.40 -0.90 6.23
CA SER A 627 16.72 -2.13 5.83
C SER A 627 17.52 -3.36 6.20
N ILE A 628 16.94 -4.21 7.06
CA ILE A 628 17.56 -5.44 7.57
C ILE A 628 17.86 -6.41 6.43
N GLN A 629 16.88 -6.68 5.56
CA GLN A 629 17.06 -7.57 4.42
C GLN A 629 18.14 -7.05 3.45
N ALA A 630 18.20 -5.74 3.23
CA ALA A 630 19.22 -5.16 2.34
C ALA A 630 20.64 -5.36 2.89
N ILE A 631 20.84 -5.20 4.20
CA ILE A 631 22.14 -5.41 4.84
C ILE A 631 22.56 -6.87 4.73
N TRP A 632 21.63 -7.81 4.98
CA TRP A 632 21.89 -9.23 4.84
C TRP A 632 22.23 -9.63 3.39
N ASN A 633 21.44 -9.15 2.41
CA ASN A 633 21.69 -9.38 0.98
C ASN A 633 23.06 -8.82 0.55
N LEU A 634 23.47 -7.66 1.09
CA LEU A 634 24.78 -7.08 0.81
C LEU A 634 25.92 -7.95 1.38
N GLY A 635 25.75 -8.47 2.60
CA GLY A 635 26.67 -9.46 3.19
C GLY A 635 26.79 -10.72 2.32
N TYR A 636 25.67 -11.22 1.82
CA TYR A 636 25.63 -12.37 0.91
C TYR A 636 26.39 -12.12 -0.40
N MET A 637 26.24 -10.92 -1.00
CA MET A 637 26.97 -10.54 -2.21
C MET A 637 28.49 -10.48 -1.98
N HIS A 638 28.94 -9.97 -0.84
CA HIS A 638 30.36 -9.92 -0.46
C HIS A 638 30.96 -11.30 -0.15
N GLU A 639 30.18 -12.20 0.47
CA GLU A 639 30.60 -13.59 0.75
C GLU A 639 30.90 -14.38 -0.53
N HIS A 640 30.06 -14.20 -1.56
CA HIS A 640 30.14 -14.94 -2.82
C HIS A 640 30.97 -14.22 -3.89
N GLY A 641 31.27 -12.93 -3.71
CA GLY A 641 31.98 -12.13 -4.70
C GLY A 641 31.12 -11.81 -5.93
N LEU A 642 29.82 -11.57 -5.73
CA LEU A 642 28.88 -11.25 -6.80
C LEU A 642 28.90 -9.75 -7.09
N GLY A 643 29.51 -9.35 -8.22
CA GLY A 643 29.68 -7.93 -8.59
C GLY A 643 30.78 -7.19 -7.82
N VAL A 644 31.41 -7.85 -6.83
CA VAL A 644 32.54 -7.35 -6.04
C VAL A 644 33.54 -8.46 -5.80
N ASN A 645 34.76 -8.10 -5.42
CA ASN A 645 35.72 -9.09 -4.96
C ASN A 645 35.24 -9.70 -3.65
N ARG A 646 35.41 -11.01 -3.52
CA ARG A 646 35.08 -11.77 -2.31
C ARG A 646 35.80 -11.16 -1.11
N ASP A 647 35.02 -10.68 -0.15
CA ASP A 647 35.53 -10.08 1.09
C ASP A 647 34.73 -10.62 2.28
N PHE A 648 35.32 -11.61 2.94
CA PHE A 648 34.72 -12.24 4.10
C PHE A 648 34.66 -11.34 5.33
N HIS A 649 35.60 -10.40 5.49
CA HIS A 649 35.59 -9.49 6.64
C HIS A 649 34.40 -8.55 6.56
N LEU A 650 34.18 -8.00 5.36
CA LEU A 650 33.05 -7.13 5.13
C LEU A 650 31.72 -7.90 5.19
N ALA A 651 31.67 -9.13 4.68
CA ALA A 651 30.49 -10.00 4.81
C ALA A 651 30.14 -10.28 6.28
N LYS A 652 31.12 -10.67 7.11
CA LYS A 652 30.93 -10.86 8.55
C LYS A 652 30.40 -9.59 9.20
N ARG A 653 31.00 -8.44 8.90
CA ARG A 653 30.57 -7.14 9.44
C ARG A 653 29.11 -6.83 9.13
N TYR A 654 28.66 -7.08 7.89
CA TYR A 654 27.25 -6.89 7.54
C TYR A 654 26.33 -7.87 8.26
N TYR A 655 26.72 -9.14 8.43
CA TYR A 655 25.94 -10.09 9.21
C TYR A 655 25.85 -9.70 10.68
N ASP A 656 26.97 -9.29 11.31
CA ASP A 656 26.97 -8.81 12.70
C ASP A 656 26.08 -7.57 12.83
N GLN A 657 26.14 -6.64 11.87
CA GLN A 657 25.28 -5.45 11.82
C GLN A 657 23.78 -5.81 11.81
N VAL A 658 23.34 -6.85 11.09
CA VAL A 658 21.93 -7.28 11.12
C VAL A 658 21.45 -7.58 12.54
N SER A 659 22.28 -8.26 13.34
CA SER A 659 21.93 -8.62 14.73
C SER A 659 21.93 -7.43 15.70
N GLU A 660 22.73 -6.40 15.43
CA GLU A 660 22.76 -5.17 16.22
C GLU A 660 21.52 -4.30 15.98
N HIS A 661 20.97 -4.32 14.75
CA HIS A 661 19.81 -3.51 14.38
C HIS A 661 18.50 -4.08 14.92
N ASP A 662 18.32 -5.41 14.93
CA ASP A 662 17.11 -6.05 15.42
C ASP A 662 17.40 -7.41 16.06
N HIS A 663 16.98 -7.54 17.33
CA HIS A 663 17.18 -8.73 18.14
C HIS A 663 16.51 -9.98 17.57
N ARG A 664 15.39 -9.83 16.84
CA ARG A 664 14.64 -10.96 16.26
C ARG A 664 15.46 -11.76 15.25
N PHE A 665 16.42 -11.12 14.59
CA PHE A 665 17.25 -11.72 13.56
C PHE A 665 18.64 -12.17 14.07
N TYR A 666 18.86 -12.15 15.39
CA TYR A 666 20.12 -12.58 16.00
C TYR A 666 20.53 -14.00 15.57
N LEU A 667 19.59 -14.95 15.62
CA LEU A 667 19.84 -16.35 15.24
C LEU A 667 20.24 -16.46 13.75
N ALA A 668 19.52 -15.77 12.86
CA ALA A 668 19.80 -15.79 11.43
C ALA A 668 21.19 -15.21 11.10
N SER A 669 21.56 -14.12 11.77
CA SER A 669 22.89 -13.52 11.66
C SER A 669 23.99 -14.48 12.12
N LYS A 670 23.87 -15.04 13.33
CA LYS A 670 24.87 -15.97 13.88
C LYS A 670 25.02 -17.25 13.06
N LEU A 671 23.92 -17.78 12.52
CA LEU A 671 23.94 -18.93 11.60
C LEU A 671 24.67 -18.57 10.30
N SER A 672 24.42 -17.38 9.74
CA SER A 672 25.13 -16.90 8.54
C SER A 672 26.65 -16.77 8.79
N VAL A 673 27.06 -16.27 9.95
CA VAL A 673 28.47 -16.19 10.36
C VAL A 673 29.07 -17.59 10.60
N LEU A 674 28.33 -18.52 11.19
CA LEU A 674 28.77 -19.92 11.37
C LEU A 674 29.05 -20.57 10.01
N LYS A 675 28.13 -20.43 9.05
CA LYS A 675 28.33 -20.88 7.66
C LYS A 675 29.59 -20.25 7.05
N LEU A 676 29.81 -18.96 7.28
CA LEU A 676 31.00 -18.24 6.81
C LEU A 676 32.30 -18.82 7.37
N HIS A 677 32.32 -19.12 8.67
CA HIS A 677 33.46 -19.75 9.34
C HIS A 677 33.69 -21.19 8.82
N LEU A 678 32.63 -21.97 8.61
CA LEU A 678 32.73 -23.30 8.02
C LEU A 678 33.36 -23.26 6.63
N LYS A 679 32.92 -22.33 5.77
CA LYS A 679 33.54 -22.11 4.44
C LYS A 679 35.03 -21.75 4.57
N SER A 680 35.37 -20.88 5.52
CA SER A 680 36.76 -20.46 5.77
C SER A 680 37.64 -21.63 6.24
N TRP A 681 37.09 -22.50 7.09
CA TRP A 681 37.75 -23.70 7.58
C TRP A 681 37.96 -24.73 6.46
N LEU A 682 36.95 -24.94 5.60
CA LEU A 682 37.09 -25.81 4.43
C LEU A 682 38.15 -25.29 3.46
N THR A 683 38.18 -23.98 3.17
CA THR A 683 39.23 -23.40 2.32
C THR A 683 40.63 -23.54 2.90
N TRP A 684 40.74 -23.49 4.24
CA TRP A 684 42.01 -23.74 4.93
C TRP A 684 42.47 -25.20 4.77
N ILE A 685 41.54 -26.16 4.82
CA ILE A 685 41.82 -27.59 4.60
C ILE A 685 42.21 -27.87 3.14
N THR A 686 41.50 -27.30 2.17
CA THR A 686 41.70 -27.59 0.74
C THR A 686 42.94 -26.92 0.15
N ARG A 687 43.65 -26.05 0.90
CA ARG A 687 44.84 -25.31 0.46
C ARG A 687 44.68 -24.60 -0.89
N GLU A 688 43.45 -24.26 -1.28
CA GLU A 688 43.24 -23.37 -2.42
C GLU A 688 43.86 -22.00 -2.09
N LYS A 689 44.71 -21.49 -2.99
CA LYS A 689 45.20 -20.10 -2.92
C LYS A 689 44.06 -19.14 -3.22
N VAL A 690 43.14 -18.98 -2.27
CA VAL A 690 42.34 -17.77 -2.18
C VAL A 690 43.33 -16.64 -1.87
N ASN A 691 43.14 -15.46 -2.47
CA ASN A 691 43.94 -14.28 -2.16
C ASN A 691 43.69 -13.85 -0.70
N TYR A 692 44.26 -14.59 0.24
CA TYR A 692 44.53 -14.11 1.57
C TYR A 692 45.57 -13.00 1.42
N TRP A 693 45.21 -11.81 1.87
CA TRP A 693 46.17 -10.89 2.46
C TRP A 693 47.34 -10.47 1.54
N LYS A 694 47.18 -9.33 0.87
CA LYS A 694 48.30 -8.40 0.86
C LYS A 694 48.10 -7.48 2.06
N PRO A 695 48.85 -7.62 3.16
CA PRO A 695 49.05 -6.48 4.02
C PRO A 695 49.70 -5.43 3.12
N SER A 696 49.19 -4.20 3.11
CA SER A 696 50.00 -3.08 2.68
C SER A 696 51.31 -3.17 3.48
N SER A 697 52.39 -3.49 2.79
CA SER A 697 53.74 -3.50 3.36
C SER A 697 53.94 -2.17 4.10
N PRO A 698 54.61 -2.16 5.26
CA PRO A 698 55.00 -0.89 5.85
C PRO A 698 55.80 -0.12 4.79
N LEU A 699 55.38 1.12 4.56
CA LEU A 699 56.05 2.07 3.68
C LEU A 699 57.54 2.09 4.05
N ASN A 700 58.39 1.69 3.11
CA ASN A 700 59.80 2.01 3.15
C ASN A 700 59.89 3.54 2.93
N PRO A 701 60.49 4.33 3.83
CA PRO A 701 60.40 5.79 3.77
C PRO A 701 61.20 6.44 2.64
N ASN A 702 61.91 5.66 1.81
CA ASN A 702 62.80 6.19 0.78
C ASN A 702 62.56 5.50 -0.56
N GLU A 703 61.57 5.94 -1.33
CA GLU A 703 61.59 5.84 -2.80
C GLU A 703 60.46 6.70 -3.39
N ASP A 704 60.79 7.96 -3.68
CA ASP A 704 60.00 8.84 -4.52
C ASP A 704 60.24 8.48 -6.00
N THR A 705 59.19 8.11 -6.75
CA THR A 705 58.85 8.73 -8.05
C THR A 705 57.50 8.25 -8.64
N GLN A 706 56.50 9.14 -8.52
CA GLN A 706 55.53 9.58 -9.53
C GLN A 706 54.91 8.56 -10.53
N HIS A 707 53.65 8.15 -10.31
CA HIS A 707 52.47 8.81 -10.94
C HIS A 707 51.12 8.12 -10.59
N SER A 708 50.22 8.96 -10.03
CA SER A 708 48.76 9.02 -10.27
C SER A 708 47.87 7.79 -10.02
N LYS A 709 47.21 7.79 -8.84
CA LYS A 709 45.75 7.62 -8.69
C LYS A 709 45.35 8.12 -7.29
N THR A 710 44.91 9.37 -7.21
CA THR A 710 44.30 9.94 -6.00
C THR A 710 43.02 9.18 -5.66
N SER A 711 43.07 8.47 -4.53
CA SER A 711 41.96 7.71 -3.96
C SER A 711 40.79 8.64 -3.60
N TRP A 712 39.61 8.33 -4.13
CA TRP A 712 38.29 8.91 -3.82
C TRP A 712 38.05 9.11 -2.32
N TYR A 713 38.68 8.27 -1.50
CA TYR A 713 38.69 8.35 -0.04
C TYR A 713 39.22 9.68 0.50
N LYS A 714 40.29 10.26 -0.09
CA LYS A 714 40.83 11.57 0.34
C LYS A 714 39.94 12.75 -0.08
N GLN A 715 39.18 12.62 -1.16
CA GLN A 715 38.15 13.60 -1.51
C GLN A 715 36.96 13.49 -0.56
N LEU A 716 36.56 12.26 -0.22
CA LEU A 716 35.46 12.00 0.68
C LEU A 716 35.78 12.44 2.12
N THR A 717 37.01 12.24 2.61
CA THR A 717 37.44 12.76 3.91
C THR A 717 37.59 14.28 3.93
N LYS A 718 37.99 14.93 2.83
CA LYS A 718 37.95 16.40 2.69
C LYS A 718 36.52 16.94 2.67
N ILE A 719 35.58 16.24 2.04
CA ILE A 719 34.16 16.60 2.02
C ILE A 719 33.56 16.41 3.42
N LEU A 720 33.84 15.29 4.09
CA LEU A 720 33.42 15.03 5.48
C LEU A 720 34.04 16.03 6.48
N GLN A 721 35.32 16.40 6.32
CA GLN A 721 35.96 17.43 7.14
C GLN A 721 35.36 18.82 6.89
N ARG A 722 34.95 19.13 5.66
CA ARG A 722 34.22 20.36 5.34
C ARG A 722 32.80 20.35 5.90
N MET A 723 32.13 19.20 5.96
CA MET A 723 30.80 19.08 6.57
C MET A 723 30.89 19.16 8.11
N ARG A 724 31.91 18.54 8.72
CA ARG A 724 32.18 18.61 10.16
C ARG A 724 32.61 20.02 10.61
N HIS A 725 33.48 20.71 9.87
CA HIS A 725 33.82 22.10 10.19
C HIS A 725 32.65 23.09 9.99
N LYS A 726 31.64 22.72 9.19
CA LYS A 726 30.42 23.52 8.99
C LYS A 726 29.42 23.29 10.13
N GLU A 727 29.30 22.05 10.63
CA GLU A 727 28.56 21.74 11.86
C GLU A 727 29.22 22.35 13.11
N ASP A 728 30.55 22.38 13.18
CA ASP A 728 31.29 22.95 14.31
C ASP A 728 31.27 24.50 14.27
N SER A 729 31.20 25.13 13.09
CA SER A 729 31.01 26.59 12.97
C SER A 729 29.58 27.03 13.30
N ASP A 730 28.59 26.18 13.03
CA ASP A 730 27.18 26.45 13.34
C ASP A 730 26.88 26.20 14.83
N LYS A 731 27.58 25.25 15.49
CA LYS A 731 27.51 25.03 16.95
C LYS A 731 28.28 26.07 17.76
N ALA A 732 29.41 26.58 17.25
CA ALA A 732 30.18 27.63 17.93
C ALA A 732 29.47 29.00 17.99
N ALA A 733 28.38 29.19 17.22
CA ALA A 733 27.54 30.38 17.30
C ALA A 733 26.40 30.28 18.34
N GLU A 734 26.09 29.08 18.86
CA GLU A 734 25.04 28.86 19.87
C GLU A 734 25.57 28.75 21.31
N ASP A 735 26.85 28.41 21.52
CA ASP A 735 27.40 28.11 22.85
C ASP A 735 28.05 29.30 23.59
N SER A 736 27.86 30.55 23.14
CA SER A 736 28.41 31.73 23.84
C SER A 736 27.63 32.15 25.10
N HIS A 737 26.66 31.35 25.58
CA HIS A 737 25.93 31.61 26.81
C HIS A 737 25.68 30.33 27.62
N LYS A 738 26.68 29.90 28.40
CA LYS A 738 26.51 29.41 29.78
C LYS A 738 27.87 29.20 30.48
N HIS A 739 27.93 29.70 31.72
CA HIS A 739 29.04 29.72 32.69
C HIS A 739 29.84 28.41 32.79
N ARG A 740 31.18 28.41 32.94
CA ARG A 740 32.08 28.97 33.99
C ARG A 740 31.93 28.29 35.38
N THR A 741 33.08 27.84 35.92
CA THR A 741 33.36 27.11 37.19
C THR A 741 33.18 25.59 37.09
N VAL A 742 34.11 24.69 37.49
CA VAL A 742 35.07 24.69 38.61
C VAL A 742 36.40 24.00 38.21
N VAL A 743 37.45 24.38 38.92
CA VAL A 743 38.88 24.08 38.77
C VAL A 743 39.31 22.82 39.55
N GLN A 744 40.38 22.17 39.05
CA GLN A 744 41.32 21.25 39.72
C GLN A 744 40.83 19.87 40.19
N ASN A 745 41.34 18.83 39.50
CA ASN A 745 42.42 18.01 40.06
C ASN A 745 43.03 17.12 38.98
N GLY A 746 44.33 17.28 38.75
CA GLY A 746 45.13 16.39 37.92
C GLY A 746 46.49 16.20 38.59
N ALA A 747 46.83 14.95 38.88
CA ALA A 747 48.19 14.43 38.79
C ALA A 747 48.21 12.90 38.95
N ASN A 748 48.96 12.28 38.05
CA ASN A 748 49.60 10.95 38.10
C ASN A 748 48.72 9.72 37.80
N HIS A 749 48.91 9.12 36.62
CA HIS A 749 49.81 7.97 36.45
C HIS A 749 50.17 7.78 34.95
N ARG A 750 51.47 7.57 34.70
CA ARG A 750 52.10 7.13 33.45
C ARG A 750 52.53 5.66 33.65
N GLY A 751 52.44 4.86 32.60
CA GLY A 751 52.77 3.42 32.55
C GLY A 751 51.48 2.60 32.44
N ASP A 752 51.25 1.70 31.50
CA ASP A 752 52.13 1.02 30.57
C ASP A 752 51.36 0.70 29.28
N ASP A 753 51.97 1.03 28.13
CA ASP A 753 51.64 0.48 26.83
C ASP A 753 52.37 -0.87 26.70
N GLN A 754 51.75 -1.98 27.08
CA GLN A 754 52.15 -3.34 26.69
C GLN A 754 51.20 -4.38 27.31
N GLU A 755 50.07 -4.66 26.64
CA GLU A 755 49.41 -5.98 26.65
C GLU A 755 48.09 -5.89 25.86
N GLU A 756 48.18 -5.99 24.53
CA GLU A 756 47.01 -6.34 23.70
C GLU A 756 47.53 -6.92 22.36
N ALA A 757 48.18 -8.09 22.47
CA ALA A 757 48.67 -8.86 21.33
C ALA A 757 48.25 -10.33 21.41
N SER A 758 47.13 -10.64 22.07
CA SER A 758 46.64 -12.02 22.22
C SER A 758 45.12 -12.17 22.11
N GLU A 759 44.49 -11.47 21.17
CA GLU A 759 43.16 -11.85 20.65
C GLU A 759 43.28 -12.33 19.21
N ILE A 760 44.06 -13.39 19.03
CA ILE A 760 44.09 -14.17 17.79
C ILE A 760 43.21 -15.38 18.06
N LEU A 761 42.00 -15.37 17.49
CA LEU A 761 40.86 -16.29 17.71
C LEU A 761 39.89 -15.79 18.79
N GLY A 762 39.10 -14.76 18.46
CA GLY A 762 37.92 -14.35 19.22
C GLY A 762 36.82 -15.42 19.23
N PHE A 763 37.05 -16.49 19.99
CA PHE A 763 36.00 -17.31 20.57
C PHE A 763 35.69 -16.70 21.93
N GLN A 764 34.47 -16.19 22.13
CA GLN A 764 34.02 -16.00 23.51
C GLN A 764 33.80 -17.40 24.11
N MET A 765 34.05 -17.57 25.42
CA MET A 765 33.85 -18.87 26.10
C MET A 765 32.44 -19.44 25.88
N GLU A 766 31.46 -18.57 25.69
CA GLU A 766 30.07 -18.93 25.37
C GLU A 766 29.93 -19.58 23.97
N ASP A 767 30.72 -19.16 22.98
CA ASP A 767 30.73 -19.73 21.63
C ASP A 767 31.33 -21.15 21.62
N LEU A 768 32.34 -21.38 22.47
CA LEU A 768 33.00 -22.69 22.59
C LEU A 768 32.11 -23.70 23.31
N VAL A 769 31.32 -23.24 24.29
CA VAL A 769 30.33 -24.06 25.01
C VAL A 769 29.16 -24.43 24.09
N THR A 770 28.61 -23.48 23.34
CA THR A 770 27.49 -23.76 22.42
C THR A 770 27.90 -24.71 21.30
N MET A 771 29.08 -24.50 20.69
CA MET A 771 29.63 -25.42 19.70
C MET A 771 29.92 -26.80 20.30
N GLY A 772 30.43 -26.87 21.54
CA GLY A 772 30.61 -28.12 22.28
C GLY A 772 29.30 -28.86 22.54
N CYS A 773 28.22 -28.15 22.89
CA CYS A 773 26.90 -28.73 23.13
C CYS A 773 26.27 -29.30 21.85
N ILE A 774 26.34 -28.57 20.73
CA ILE A 774 25.76 -29.02 19.45
C ILE A 774 26.52 -30.24 18.91
N LEU A 775 27.86 -30.21 18.95
CA LEU A 775 28.72 -31.30 18.51
C LEU A 775 28.56 -32.51 19.46
N GLY A 776 28.35 -32.25 20.75
CA GLY A 776 28.00 -33.24 21.75
C GLY A 776 26.67 -33.94 21.45
N ILE A 777 25.58 -33.19 21.20
CA ILE A 777 24.26 -33.74 20.85
C ILE A 777 24.34 -34.53 19.54
N PHE A 778 25.07 -34.05 18.55
CA PHE A 778 25.28 -34.73 17.28
C PHE A 778 26.02 -36.06 17.46
N LEU A 779 27.12 -36.08 18.21
CA LEU A 779 27.84 -37.31 18.55
C LEU A 779 27.00 -38.27 19.39
N LEU A 780 26.19 -37.76 20.31
CA LEU A 780 25.27 -38.56 21.13
C LEU A 780 24.16 -39.18 20.27
N SER A 781 23.66 -38.47 19.25
CA SER A 781 22.68 -39.01 18.29
C SER A 781 23.27 -40.14 17.44
N ILE A 782 24.52 -39.99 17.00
CA ILE A 782 25.25 -41.03 16.25
C ILE A 782 25.55 -42.22 17.16
N LEU A 783 25.97 -41.98 18.41
CA LEU A 783 26.24 -43.02 19.39
C LEU A 783 24.97 -43.78 19.78
N MET A 784 23.84 -43.10 19.91
CA MET A 784 22.52 -43.71 20.14
C MET A 784 22.05 -44.51 18.93
N SER A 785 22.24 -44.00 17.71
CA SER A 785 21.89 -44.73 16.48
C SER A 785 22.73 -46.00 16.27
N THR A 786 24.01 -45.96 16.64
CA THR A 786 24.94 -47.11 16.52
C THR A 786 24.75 -48.13 17.65
N LEU A 787 24.37 -47.70 18.85
CA LEU A 787 24.02 -48.59 19.97
C LEU A 787 22.61 -49.19 19.88
N ALA A 788 21.69 -48.57 19.12
CA ALA A 788 20.36 -49.10 18.86
C ALA A 788 20.37 -50.26 17.84
N ALA A 789 21.35 -50.29 16.93
CA ALA A 789 21.44 -51.28 15.86
C ALA A 789 21.54 -52.75 16.33
N PRO A 790 22.23 -53.10 17.44
CA PRO A 790 22.28 -54.48 17.94
C PRO A 790 21.15 -54.85 18.91
N ARG A 791 20.35 -53.89 19.39
CA ARG A 791 19.36 -54.09 20.48
C ARG A 791 17.90 -54.00 20.05
N GLY A 792 17.62 -53.84 18.75
CA GLY A 792 16.26 -53.91 18.21
C GLY A 792 15.32 -52.79 18.67
N TRP A 793 15.85 -51.63 19.04
CA TRP A 793 15.05 -50.45 19.37
C TRP A 793 14.54 -49.80 18.08
N ASN A 794 13.21 -49.79 17.88
CA ASN A 794 12.56 -49.14 16.75
C ASN A 794 12.55 -47.61 16.95
N VAL A 795 13.60 -46.94 16.48
CA VAL A 795 13.61 -45.48 16.36
C VAL A 795 12.93 -45.11 15.04
N ARG A 796 11.74 -44.51 15.10
CA ARG A 796 11.01 -44.02 13.91
C ARG A 796 11.41 -42.58 13.62
N PHE A 797 12.10 -42.35 12.50
CA PHE A 797 12.24 -41.02 11.90
C PHE A 797 11.09 -40.82 10.91
N ASN A 798 10.25 -39.80 11.13
CA ASN A 798 9.13 -39.43 10.23
C ASN A 798 8.34 -40.63 9.64
N GLY A 799 7.95 -41.58 10.49
CA GLY A 799 7.00 -42.63 10.09
C GLY A 799 7.48 -43.65 9.04
N ALA A 800 8.73 -43.66 8.59
CA ALA A 800 9.22 -44.64 7.61
C ALA A 800 10.19 -45.67 8.20
N GLN A 801 9.92 -46.96 8.00
CA GLN A 801 10.86 -48.05 8.31
C GLN A 801 11.93 -48.16 7.21
N LEU A 802 13.21 -48.09 7.57
CA LEU A 802 14.33 -48.45 6.70
C LEU A 802 14.52 -49.96 6.72
N ASN A 803 13.88 -50.69 5.80
CA ASN A 803 14.24 -52.07 5.49
C ASN A 803 15.22 -52.07 4.30
N ALA A 804 16.49 -52.34 4.60
CA ALA A 804 17.47 -52.77 3.61
C ALA A 804 17.39 -54.30 3.48
N ASN A 805 16.58 -54.80 2.53
CA ASN A 805 16.84 -56.04 1.78
C ASN A 805 15.79 -56.22 0.68
N GLY A 806 16.28 -56.65 -0.49
CA GLY A 806 15.62 -56.50 -1.77
C GLY A 806 14.47 -57.46 -2.08
N ASN A 807 13.72 -57.05 -3.10
CA ASN A 807 12.98 -57.87 -4.08
C ASN A 807 12.49 -59.25 -3.61
N ARG A 808 11.24 -59.30 -3.17
CA ARG A 808 10.16 -60.18 -3.66
C ARG A 808 8.93 -59.93 -2.78
N GLN A 809 7.73 -60.02 -3.37
CA GLN A 809 6.41 -59.80 -2.75
C GLN A 809 5.87 -58.38 -2.81
N GLN A 810 5.82 -57.81 -4.02
CA GLN A 810 4.69 -56.95 -4.42
C GLN A 810 3.72 -57.81 -5.23
N GLU A 811 2.94 -58.62 -4.52
CA GLU A 811 1.68 -59.20 -4.96
C GLU A 811 1.11 -59.92 -3.74
N GLN A 812 -0.11 -59.57 -3.34
CA GLN A 812 -0.81 -60.02 -2.11
C GLN A 812 -0.50 -59.21 -0.85
N GLN A 813 -1.16 -58.06 -0.70
CA GLN A 813 -1.91 -57.69 0.52
C GLN A 813 -2.61 -56.32 0.33
N GLN A 814 -3.47 -56.25 -0.68
CA GLN A 814 -4.70 -55.47 -0.56
C GLN A 814 -5.72 -56.38 0.10
N GLN A 815 -5.80 -56.36 1.43
CA GLN A 815 -6.97 -56.67 2.26
C GLN A 815 -6.53 -56.75 3.72
N GLN A 816 -7.36 -56.21 4.62
CA GLN A 816 -7.20 -56.14 6.09
C GLN A 816 -6.48 -54.90 6.64
N GLN A 817 -7.08 -53.73 6.41
CA GLN A 817 -7.30 -52.82 7.54
C GLN A 817 -8.51 -53.34 8.33
N GLN A 818 -8.29 -53.75 9.57
CA GLN A 818 -9.19 -53.51 10.71
C GLN A 818 -8.66 -54.21 11.98
N GLN A 819 -8.76 -53.48 13.10
CA GLN A 819 -8.64 -53.93 14.51
C GLN A 819 -7.23 -54.11 15.09
N ALA A 820 -6.78 -53.10 15.87
CA ALA A 820 -6.46 -53.27 17.30
C ALA A 820 -5.95 -51.93 17.88
N GLN A 821 -6.74 -51.34 18.78
CA GLN A 821 -6.30 -50.28 19.70
C GLN A 821 -5.65 -50.92 20.93
N GLY A 822 -4.51 -50.39 21.38
CA GLY A 822 -3.87 -50.69 22.67
C GLY A 822 -3.37 -49.39 23.34
N PRO A 823 -3.30 -49.32 24.69
CA PRO A 823 -3.19 -48.07 25.47
C PRO A 823 -1.75 -47.53 25.59
N PRO A 824 -1.54 -46.31 26.15
CA PRO A 824 -0.45 -45.42 25.75
C PRO A 824 0.85 -45.68 26.52
N GLY A 825 1.95 -45.81 25.78
CA GLY A 825 3.32 -45.64 26.29
C GLY A 825 3.74 -44.18 26.15
N TRP A 826 4.53 -43.69 27.09
CA TRP A 826 4.98 -42.31 27.16
C TRP A 826 5.97 -42.01 26.03
N ASP A 827 5.52 -41.27 25.00
CA ASP A 827 6.34 -40.83 23.87
C ASP A 827 6.92 -39.44 24.12
N PHE A 828 8.26 -39.35 24.24
CA PHE A 828 8.99 -38.08 24.17
C PHE A 828 9.32 -37.76 22.71
N ASN A 829 8.64 -36.77 22.15
CA ASN A 829 8.87 -36.27 20.79
C ASN A 829 9.77 -35.02 20.86
N VAL A 830 11.04 -35.15 20.46
CA VAL A 830 11.94 -34.00 20.26
C VAL A 830 11.88 -33.63 18.78
N GLN A 831 11.05 -32.62 18.44
CA GLN A 831 11.07 -31.99 17.13
C GLN A 831 12.23 -30.98 17.08
N ILE A 832 13.32 -31.35 16.40
CA ILE A 832 14.30 -30.35 15.93
C ILE A 832 13.82 -29.92 14.55
N PHE A 833 13.23 -28.73 14.49
CA PHE A 833 12.99 -28.03 13.23
C PHE A 833 14.37 -27.67 12.64
N ALA A 834 14.71 -28.27 11.51
CA ALA A 834 15.76 -27.77 10.64
C ALA A 834 15.11 -26.75 9.69
N ILE A 835 15.42 -25.47 9.91
CA ILE A 835 15.32 -24.38 8.94
C ILE A 835 16.72 -23.81 8.81
#